data_AF-A0A4Q9GZG0-F1
#
_entry.id   AF-A0A4Q9GZG0-F1
#
_cell.length_a   1.000
_cell.length_b   1.000
_cell.length_c   1.000
_cell.angle_alpha   90.00
_cell.angle_beta   90.00
_cell.angle_gamma   90.00
#
_symmetry.space_group_name_H-M   'P 1'
#
loop_
_entity.id
_entity.type
_entity.pdbx_description
1 polymer ?
#
loop_
_entity_poly.entity_id
_entity_poly.type
_entity_poly.pdbx_seq_one_letter_code
_entity_poly.pdbx_strand_id
1 'polypeptide(L)'
;MSPPPSRLGSWLAGLCLLVSMLLAGGSVQWHRDALTHQGPSALAPLADGRVWVVVDSGLLLLDTAGHTVQQVPLDRLGLPKAPATLSVRSLVDHDELLAMSRGHPDVVVLNGQTGALTRTVHLDWPADLRHQLDGAVWLAVHLDGRMAVATGGSHTVVLFSPEGRLLARSQPGTFEFTNRLWWEGDTLWATDTNRAALVGLSGLDLRQTSRLTLKPTTDRQYLALSDTHPARGVPDSPVATIALLDARMQKGDVAFVMPDGALKALELPDTAEPRDLAWRREELLVIDGHDWRIRRFGVDGHALDDYADATLRHALASERAQADAAMDRHRLARLGAVVALLLGMLCWALQRWRQQAPARAEAGMELRFVGTMPEQAPRRLVKALIARAPLLMTLAFLALIVQPGSTWPVRFGSLGGMLAALALQPSWLKRLARHPAFESMLNQQALQWLRLTPHWAAAAKPGEHARETWMMRDGMRVRWMVLTSRRLLAFRSPPSGTQALEARWYRAGIERVRLVSRKRLPTWTRLQHTFAPGVWMQIRMADGRILQGLVPSQVTAERVLHHLGIPAAQREEVEPLALDTLQAPGWVPALLSGIVPGAGQWWQHRRAQALLFFVFWAVWLVAVSLPVGLAFWHRSTEIGTSAWVMALMPPLWTQALAGLDAWIQRPRRA
;
A
#
# COMPACT_ATOMS: atom_id res chain seq x y z
N MET A 1 -31.89 35.41 17.72
CA MET A 1 -32.07 34.11 17.06
C MET A 1 -30.88 33.86 16.15
N SER A 2 -29.97 33.00 16.57
CA SER A 2 -28.79 32.61 15.78
C SER A 2 -29.26 31.83 14.54
N PRO A 3 -28.76 32.10 13.32
CA PRO A 3 -29.12 31.28 12.17
C PRO A 3 -28.70 29.83 12.45
N PRO A 4 -29.54 28.83 12.15
CA PRO A 4 -29.21 27.44 12.41
C PRO A 4 -27.89 27.10 11.70
N PRO A 5 -26.99 26.32 12.33
CA PRO A 5 -25.76 25.89 11.69
C PRO A 5 -26.12 25.26 10.35
N SER A 6 -25.54 25.77 9.26
CA SER A 6 -25.93 25.37 7.90
C SER A 6 -25.76 23.86 7.75
N ARG A 7 -26.87 23.11 7.89
CA ARG A 7 -26.92 21.64 7.84
C ARG A 7 -26.26 21.15 6.56
N LEU A 8 -26.48 21.86 5.45
CA LEU A 8 -25.87 21.63 4.14
C LEU A 8 -24.38 21.22 4.14
N GLY A 9 -23.52 21.85 4.94
CA GLY A 9 -22.08 21.51 4.95
C GLY A 9 -21.78 20.13 5.57
N SER A 10 -22.50 19.75 6.62
CA SER A 10 -22.34 18.44 7.27
C SER A 10 -22.98 17.36 6.43
N TRP A 11 -24.11 17.67 5.79
CA TRP A 11 -24.77 16.80 4.84
C TRP A 11 -23.90 16.55 3.60
N LEU A 12 -23.24 17.56 3.05
CA LEU A 12 -22.29 17.40 1.95
C LEU A 12 -21.06 16.58 2.34
N ALA A 13 -20.46 16.85 3.51
CA ALA A 13 -19.33 16.05 3.99
C ALA A 13 -19.73 14.59 4.26
N GLY A 14 -20.90 14.35 4.85
CA GLY A 14 -21.47 13.03 5.07
C GLY A 14 -21.81 12.32 3.76
N LEU A 15 -22.35 13.03 2.78
CA LEU A 15 -22.64 12.51 1.44
C LEU A 15 -21.36 12.10 0.71
N CYS A 16 -20.31 12.93 0.76
CA CYS A 16 -19.01 12.59 0.18
C CYS A 16 -18.39 11.34 0.84
N LEU A 17 -18.54 11.19 2.16
CA LEU A 17 -18.09 9.98 2.87
C LEU A 17 -18.91 8.75 2.46
N LEU A 18 -20.23 8.88 2.37
CA LEU A 18 -21.12 7.81 1.90
C LEU A 18 -20.75 7.37 0.47
N VAL A 19 -20.58 8.33 -0.44
CA VAL A 19 -20.13 8.06 -1.82
C VAL A 19 -18.76 7.39 -1.83
N SER A 20 -17.82 7.82 -0.99
CA SER A 20 -16.52 7.16 -0.86
C SER A 20 -16.66 5.70 -0.44
N MET A 21 -17.54 5.40 0.52
CA MET A 21 -17.77 4.03 1.00
C MET A 21 -18.46 3.17 -0.07
N LEU A 22 -19.46 3.71 -0.78
CA LEU A 22 -20.14 3.02 -1.88
C LEU A 22 -19.18 2.71 -3.02
N LEU A 23 -18.32 3.66 -3.41
CA LEU A 23 -17.31 3.45 -4.46
C LEU A 23 -16.22 2.47 -4.02
N ALA A 24 -15.83 2.48 -2.74
CA ALA A 24 -14.92 1.47 -2.20
C ALA A 24 -15.54 0.06 -2.22
N GLY A 25 -16.81 -0.06 -1.84
CA GLY A 25 -17.57 -1.32 -1.92
C GLY A 25 -17.73 -1.80 -3.36
N GLY A 26 -18.14 -0.92 -4.27
CA GLY A 26 -18.22 -1.21 -5.72
C GLY A 26 -16.87 -1.62 -6.31
N SER A 27 -15.77 -0.97 -5.90
CA SER A 27 -14.41 -1.34 -6.28
C SER A 27 -14.08 -2.78 -5.88
N VAL A 28 -14.46 -3.22 -4.68
CA VAL A 28 -14.25 -4.62 -4.24
C VAL A 28 -15.10 -5.58 -5.07
N GLN A 29 -16.35 -5.24 -5.34
CA GLN A 29 -17.24 -6.08 -6.14
C GLN A 29 -16.75 -6.23 -7.58
N TRP A 30 -16.40 -5.14 -8.26
CA TRP A 30 -15.87 -5.18 -9.63
C TRP A 30 -14.51 -5.87 -9.72
N HIS A 31 -13.69 -5.81 -8.67
CA HIS A 31 -12.47 -6.61 -8.62
C HIS A 31 -12.78 -8.11 -8.55
N ARG A 32 -13.75 -8.51 -7.72
CA ARG A 32 -14.20 -9.92 -7.65
C ARG A 32 -14.78 -10.40 -8.98
N ASP A 33 -15.60 -9.57 -9.61
CA ASP A 33 -16.16 -9.80 -10.95
C ASP A 33 -15.05 -9.98 -12.00
N ALA A 34 -14.02 -9.13 -12.00
CA ALA A 34 -12.89 -9.30 -12.90
C ALA A 34 -12.10 -10.60 -12.64
N LEU A 35 -12.05 -11.08 -11.39
CA LEU A 35 -11.36 -12.31 -11.02
C LEU A 35 -12.15 -13.60 -11.33
N THR A 36 -13.47 -13.51 -11.56
CA THR A 36 -14.26 -14.65 -12.05
C THR A 36 -14.03 -14.92 -13.53
N HIS A 37 -13.46 -13.95 -14.25
CA HIS A 37 -13.11 -14.06 -15.65
C HIS A 37 -11.63 -14.37 -15.80
N GLN A 38 -11.29 -15.64 -15.97
CA GLN A 38 -9.92 -16.07 -16.22
C GLN A 38 -9.72 -16.33 -17.70
N GLY A 39 -10.73 -16.80 -18.43
CA GLY A 39 -10.60 -17.25 -19.81
C GLY A 39 -9.96 -18.64 -19.90
N PRO A 40 -9.39 -19.02 -21.05
CA PRO A 40 -8.82 -20.35 -21.23
C PRO A 40 -7.65 -20.61 -20.27
N SER A 41 -7.59 -21.79 -19.66
CA SER A 41 -6.61 -22.07 -18.58
C SER A 41 -5.91 -23.42 -18.62
N ALA A 42 -6.46 -24.44 -19.27
CA ALA A 42 -5.80 -25.74 -19.41
C ALA A 42 -6.19 -26.45 -20.71
N LEU A 43 -5.27 -27.28 -21.22
CA LEU A 43 -5.40 -28.08 -22.44
C LEU A 43 -5.28 -29.58 -22.12
N ALA A 44 -6.04 -30.38 -22.84
CA ALA A 44 -5.95 -31.84 -22.81
C ALA A 44 -6.17 -32.42 -24.22
N PRO A 45 -5.08 -32.61 -25.00
CA PRO A 45 -5.18 -33.26 -26.30
C PRO A 45 -5.49 -34.74 -26.15
N LEU A 46 -6.45 -35.22 -26.94
CA LEU A 46 -6.86 -36.62 -27.03
C LEU A 46 -6.08 -37.36 -28.13
N ALA A 47 -6.09 -38.69 -28.10
CA ALA A 47 -5.35 -39.51 -29.07
C ALA A 47 -5.84 -39.30 -30.52
N ASP A 48 -7.13 -39.02 -30.69
CA ASP A 48 -7.74 -38.74 -31.99
C ASP A 48 -7.41 -37.36 -32.56
N GLY A 49 -6.77 -36.48 -31.78
CA GLY A 49 -6.38 -35.13 -32.16
C GLY A 49 -7.42 -34.05 -31.82
N ARG A 50 -8.54 -34.41 -31.19
CA ARG A 50 -9.41 -33.41 -30.53
C ARG A 50 -8.75 -32.90 -29.25
N VAL A 51 -9.18 -31.74 -28.78
CA VAL A 51 -8.57 -31.10 -27.61
C VAL A 51 -9.65 -30.58 -26.67
N TRP A 52 -9.59 -30.99 -25.40
CA TRP A 52 -10.36 -30.34 -24.35
C TRP A 52 -9.66 -29.07 -23.88
N VAL A 53 -10.43 -28.01 -23.71
CA VAL A 53 -9.98 -26.71 -23.21
C VAL A 53 -10.83 -26.33 -22.00
N VAL A 54 -10.19 -25.97 -20.89
CA VAL A 54 -10.89 -25.36 -19.75
C VAL A 54 -11.14 -23.89 -20.03
N VAL A 55 -12.38 -23.44 -19.81
CA VAL A 55 -12.82 -22.05 -19.81
C VAL A 55 -13.62 -21.76 -18.54
N ASP A 56 -13.93 -20.50 -18.26
CA ASP A 56 -14.64 -20.10 -17.03
C ASP A 56 -16.00 -20.81 -16.85
N SER A 57 -16.70 -21.09 -17.96
CA SER A 57 -18.01 -21.74 -17.96
C SER A 57 -17.98 -23.27 -17.90
N GLY A 58 -16.80 -23.91 -17.99
CA GLY A 58 -16.65 -25.36 -17.98
C GLY A 58 -15.58 -25.87 -18.95
N LEU A 59 -15.93 -26.88 -19.76
CA LEU A 59 -15.04 -27.49 -20.73
C LEU A 59 -15.56 -27.33 -22.16
N LEU A 60 -14.65 -27.05 -23.09
CA LEU A 60 -14.92 -27.05 -24.54
C LEU A 60 -14.11 -28.17 -25.21
N LEU A 61 -14.77 -28.99 -26.02
CA LEU A 61 -14.12 -29.95 -26.90
C LEU A 61 -13.97 -29.34 -28.28
N LEU A 62 -12.73 -29.24 -28.74
CA LEU A 62 -12.39 -28.71 -30.06
C LEU A 62 -12.00 -29.85 -31.01
N ASP A 63 -12.47 -29.80 -32.25
CA ASP A 63 -12.04 -30.72 -33.31
C ASP A 63 -10.61 -30.43 -33.79
N THR A 64 -10.10 -31.22 -34.74
CA THR A 64 -8.74 -31.05 -35.24
C THR A 64 -8.48 -29.69 -35.92
N ALA A 65 -9.53 -29.00 -36.38
CA ALA A 65 -9.44 -27.67 -36.98
C ALA A 65 -9.69 -26.53 -35.98
N GLY A 66 -10.04 -26.83 -34.73
CA GLY A 66 -10.31 -25.85 -33.68
C GLY A 66 -11.76 -25.39 -33.60
N HIS A 67 -12.72 -26.10 -34.22
CA HIS A 67 -14.15 -25.82 -34.05
C HIS A 67 -14.68 -26.45 -32.76
N THR A 68 -15.58 -25.75 -32.07
CA THR A 68 -16.26 -26.30 -30.90
C THR A 68 -17.25 -27.41 -31.31
N VAL A 69 -16.98 -28.63 -30.86
CA VAL A 69 -17.83 -29.81 -31.07
C VAL A 69 -18.79 -30.01 -29.91
N GLN A 70 -18.31 -29.74 -28.70
CA GLN A 70 -19.08 -29.96 -27.48
C GLN A 70 -18.70 -28.96 -26.39
N GLN A 71 -19.67 -28.61 -25.55
CA GLN A 71 -19.46 -27.87 -24.31
C GLN A 71 -20.04 -28.66 -23.13
N VAL A 72 -19.28 -28.77 -22.04
CA VAL A 72 -19.73 -29.33 -20.78
C VAL A 72 -19.71 -28.22 -19.73
N PRO A 73 -20.87 -27.79 -19.22
CA PRO A 73 -20.94 -26.72 -18.23
C PRO A 73 -20.35 -27.17 -16.89
N LEU A 74 -19.81 -26.21 -16.14
CA LEU A 74 -19.10 -26.44 -14.89
C LEU A 74 -19.93 -27.23 -13.84
N ASP A 75 -21.23 -26.98 -13.75
CA ASP A 75 -22.14 -27.65 -12.82
C ASP A 75 -22.25 -29.16 -13.05
N ARG A 76 -21.88 -29.65 -14.24
CA ARG A 76 -21.88 -31.08 -14.60
C ARG A 76 -20.54 -31.78 -14.37
N LEU A 77 -19.48 -31.05 -14.03
CA LEU A 77 -18.14 -31.63 -13.84
C LEU A 77 -17.96 -32.31 -12.49
N GLY A 78 -18.87 -32.08 -11.53
CA GLY A 78 -18.71 -32.58 -10.16
C GLY A 78 -17.61 -31.86 -9.37
N LEU A 79 -17.22 -30.66 -9.81
CA LEU A 79 -16.21 -29.81 -9.18
C LEU A 79 -16.82 -28.47 -8.74
N PRO A 80 -16.34 -27.87 -7.64
CA PRO A 80 -16.87 -26.60 -7.13
C PRO A 80 -16.46 -25.38 -7.99
N LYS A 81 -15.42 -25.52 -8.82
CA LYS A 81 -14.82 -24.49 -9.66
C LYS A 81 -14.29 -25.12 -10.94
N ALA A 82 -14.00 -24.29 -11.95
CA ALA A 82 -13.34 -24.75 -13.17
C ALA A 82 -12.04 -25.52 -12.82
N PRO A 83 -11.76 -26.66 -13.50
CA PRO A 83 -10.53 -27.41 -13.28
C PRO A 83 -9.29 -26.53 -13.44
N ALA A 84 -8.34 -26.66 -12.54
CA ALA A 84 -7.06 -25.97 -12.65
C ALA A 84 -6.07 -26.74 -13.53
N THR A 85 -6.27 -28.05 -13.68
CA THR A 85 -5.44 -28.95 -14.46
C THR A 85 -6.33 -30.01 -15.09
N LEU A 86 -5.95 -30.43 -16.29
CA LEU A 86 -6.49 -31.59 -16.97
C LEU A 86 -5.35 -32.57 -17.27
N SER A 87 -5.62 -33.86 -17.23
CA SER A 87 -4.69 -34.91 -17.64
C SER A 87 -5.46 -35.99 -18.38
N VAL A 88 -4.86 -36.55 -19.43
CA VAL A 88 -5.50 -37.58 -20.26
C VAL A 88 -4.86 -38.93 -19.96
N ARG A 89 -5.70 -39.93 -19.76
CA ARG A 89 -5.30 -41.34 -19.71
C ARG A 89 -5.92 -42.04 -20.92
N SER A 90 -5.09 -42.31 -21.93
CA SER A 90 -5.52 -43.04 -23.12
C SER A 90 -5.52 -44.54 -22.86
N LEU A 91 -6.71 -45.14 -22.90
CA LEU A 91 -6.91 -46.58 -22.82
C LEU A 91 -7.19 -47.12 -24.22
N VAL A 92 -7.14 -48.45 -24.38
CA VAL A 92 -7.31 -49.11 -25.68
C VAL A 92 -8.66 -48.78 -26.32
N ASP A 93 -9.72 -48.70 -25.52
CA ASP A 93 -11.09 -48.53 -26.03
C ASP A 93 -11.61 -47.08 -25.93
N HIS A 94 -11.02 -46.25 -25.07
CA HIS A 94 -11.46 -44.87 -24.83
C HIS A 94 -10.40 -44.05 -24.09
N ASP A 95 -10.51 -42.72 -24.19
CA ASP A 95 -9.77 -41.81 -23.34
C ASP A 95 -10.55 -41.52 -22.04
N GLU A 96 -9.84 -41.40 -20.92
CA GLU A 96 -10.34 -40.78 -19.70
C GLU A 96 -9.70 -39.41 -19.51
N LEU A 97 -10.50 -38.43 -19.11
CA LEU A 97 -10.06 -37.08 -18.78
C LEU A 97 -10.13 -36.90 -17.26
N LEU A 98 -8.99 -36.74 -16.61
CA LEU A 98 -8.89 -36.54 -15.18
C LEU A 98 -8.70 -35.04 -14.90
N ALA A 99 -9.53 -34.51 -14.01
CA ALA A 99 -9.58 -33.09 -13.69
C ALA A 99 -9.50 -32.86 -12.19
N MET A 100 -8.81 -31.79 -11.80
CA MET A 100 -8.68 -31.38 -10.40
C MET A 100 -8.78 -29.87 -10.26
N SER A 101 -9.44 -29.40 -9.20
CA SER A 101 -9.61 -27.97 -8.90
C SER A 101 -8.74 -27.54 -7.71
N ARG A 102 -8.31 -26.27 -7.70
CA ARG A 102 -7.63 -25.70 -6.53
C ARG A 102 -8.55 -25.72 -5.30
N GLY A 103 -7.99 -26.09 -4.17
CA GLY A 103 -8.69 -26.22 -2.88
C GLY A 103 -9.58 -27.45 -2.76
N HIS A 104 -9.59 -28.34 -3.76
CA HIS A 104 -10.40 -29.57 -3.76
C HIS A 104 -9.49 -30.80 -3.67
N PRO A 105 -9.74 -31.75 -2.74
CA PRO A 105 -8.85 -32.90 -2.54
C PRO A 105 -9.04 -34.02 -3.57
N ASP A 106 -10.18 -34.02 -4.28
CA ASP A 106 -10.56 -35.13 -5.16
C ASP A 106 -10.20 -34.86 -6.62
N VAL A 107 -9.98 -35.95 -7.34
CA VAL A 107 -9.85 -35.98 -8.80
C VAL A 107 -11.17 -36.49 -9.37
N VAL A 108 -11.75 -35.74 -10.30
CA VAL A 108 -12.90 -36.24 -11.07
C VAL A 108 -12.42 -36.88 -12.36
N VAL A 109 -13.01 -38.02 -12.71
CA VAL A 109 -12.72 -38.76 -13.93
C VAL A 109 -13.91 -38.61 -14.86
N LEU A 110 -13.67 -38.01 -16.01
CA LEU A 110 -14.65 -37.76 -17.04
C LEU A 110 -14.37 -38.70 -18.23
N ASN A 111 -15.42 -39.10 -18.93
CA ASN A 111 -15.28 -39.79 -20.20
C ASN A 111 -14.65 -38.83 -21.23
N GLY A 112 -13.53 -39.20 -21.84
CA GLY A 112 -12.77 -38.31 -22.73
C GLY A 112 -13.51 -37.93 -24.02
N GLN A 113 -14.50 -38.71 -24.46
CA GLN A 113 -15.27 -38.41 -25.67
C GLN A 113 -16.46 -37.48 -25.42
N THR A 114 -17.08 -37.61 -24.24
CA THR A 114 -18.35 -36.93 -23.92
C THR A 114 -18.22 -35.91 -22.79
N GLY A 115 -17.11 -35.90 -22.07
CA GLY A 115 -16.90 -35.10 -20.85
C GLY A 115 -17.87 -35.44 -19.71
N ALA A 116 -18.61 -36.54 -19.80
CA ALA A 116 -19.54 -36.97 -18.75
C ALA A 116 -18.77 -37.47 -17.52
N LEU A 117 -19.23 -37.10 -16.32
CA LEU A 117 -18.65 -37.58 -15.08
C LEU A 117 -18.83 -39.10 -14.95
N THR A 118 -17.71 -39.83 -14.87
CA THR A 118 -17.69 -41.29 -14.73
C THR A 118 -17.53 -41.69 -13.26
N ARG A 119 -16.58 -41.08 -12.55
CA ARG A 119 -16.32 -41.34 -11.13
C ARG A 119 -15.55 -40.19 -10.47
N THR A 120 -15.59 -40.15 -9.14
CA THR A 120 -14.74 -39.28 -8.31
C THR A 120 -13.77 -40.16 -7.52
N VAL A 121 -12.49 -39.78 -7.50
CA VAL A 121 -11.44 -40.46 -6.75
C VAL A 121 -11.01 -39.58 -5.59
N HIS A 122 -11.25 -40.06 -4.38
CA HIS A 122 -10.82 -39.40 -3.14
C HIS A 122 -9.35 -39.72 -2.87
N LEU A 123 -8.50 -38.70 -2.86
CA LEU A 123 -7.08 -38.88 -2.62
C LEU A 123 -6.78 -38.85 -1.11
N ASP A 124 -6.03 -39.84 -0.63
CA ASP A 124 -5.59 -39.97 0.76
C ASP A 124 -4.46 -39.00 1.09
N TRP A 125 -4.77 -37.69 1.07
CA TRP A 125 -3.80 -36.63 1.29
C TRP A 125 -3.17 -36.69 2.69
N PRO A 126 -1.81 -36.60 2.78
CA PRO A 126 -1.12 -36.35 4.04
C PRO A 126 -1.67 -35.12 4.76
N ALA A 127 -1.85 -35.22 6.08
CA ALA A 127 -2.48 -34.16 6.87
C ALA A 127 -1.74 -32.81 6.76
N ASP A 128 -0.42 -32.85 6.64
CA ASP A 128 0.45 -31.68 6.47
C ASP A 128 0.34 -31.02 5.08
N LEU A 129 -0.29 -31.67 4.11
CA LEU A 129 -0.45 -31.13 2.74
C LEU A 129 -1.86 -30.67 2.41
N ARG A 130 -2.88 -31.13 3.15
CA ARG A 130 -4.30 -30.80 2.86
C ARG A 130 -4.58 -29.30 2.77
N HIS A 131 -3.93 -28.50 3.62
CA HIS A 131 -4.12 -27.05 3.66
C HIS A 131 -3.39 -26.30 2.52
N GLN A 132 -2.57 -27.00 1.73
CA GLN A 132 -1.79 -26.42 0.63
C GLN A 132 -2.43 -26.63 -0.74
N LEU A 133 -3.59 -27.31 -0.78
CA LEU A 133 -4.37 -27.55 -2.00
C LEU A 133 -4.97 -26.26 -2.59
N ASP A 134 -5.11 -25.20 -1.78
CA ASP A 134 -5.56 -23.88 -2.26
C ASP A 134 -4.56 -23.21 -3.22
N GLY A 135 -3.30 -23.68 -3.24
CA GLY A 135 -2.24 -23.20 -4.12
C GLY A 135 -2.36 -23.71 -5.56
N ALA A 136 -1.27 -23.58 -6.33
CA ALA A 136 -1.17 -24.21 -7.64
C ALA A 136 -1.16 -25.75 -7.47
N VAL A 137 -1.93 -26.45 -8.29
CA VAL A 137 -2.03 -27.91 -8.27
C VAL A 137 -1.89 -28.45 -9.68
N TRP A 138 -1.07 -29.49 -9.83
CA TRP A 138 -0.79 -30.11 -11.13
C TRP A 138 -0.92 -31.61 -11.02
N LEU A 139 -1.63 -32.20 -11.98
CA LEU A 139 -1.95 -33.63 -12.01
C LEU A 139 -1.30 -34.26 -13.25
N ALA A 140 -0.61 -35.39 -13.04
CA ALA A 140 -0.18 -36.27 -14.12
C ALA A 140 -0.64 -37.69 -13.83
N VAL A 141 -1.18 -38.36 -14.85
CA VAL A 141 -1.77 -39.69 -14.71
C VAL A 141 -1.00 -40.69 -15.55
N HIS A 142 -0.58 -41.78 -14.93
CA HIS A 142 0.11 -42.87 -15.61
C HIS A 142 -0.90 -43.79 -16.32
N LEU A 143 -0.46 -44.58 -17.29
CA LEU A 143 -1.33 -45.49 -18.06
C LEU A 143 -2.06 -46.51 -17.18
N ASP A 144 -1.42 -47.00 -16.12
CA ASP A 144 -2.03 -47.91 -15.14
C ASP A 144 -3.02 -47.21 -14.17
N GLY A 145 -3.16 -45.89 -14.25
CA GLY A 145 -4.04 -45.09 -13.40
C GLY A 145 -3.39 -44.52 -12.15
N ARG A 146 -2.10 -44.76 -11.88
CA ARG A 146 -1.39 -44.03 -10.81
C ARG A 146 -1.46 -42.53 -11.08
N MET A 147 -1.69 -41.75 -10.02
CA MET A 147 -1.83 -40.30 -10.12
C MET A 147 -0.72 -39.63 -9.33
N ALA A 148 0.05 -38.77 -9.99
CA ALA A 148 1.00 -37.90 -9.34
C ALA A 148 0.43 -36.49 -9.25
N VAL A 149 0.49 -35.90 -8.05
CA VAL A 149 0.01 -34.54 -7.80
C VAL A 149 1.11 -33.71 -7.18
N ALA A 150 1.38 -32.57 -7.80
CA ALA A 150 2.24 -31.52 -7.27
C ALA A 150 1.38 -30.43 -6.65
N THR A 151 1.81 -29.94 -5.49
CA THR A 151 1.23 -28.73 -4.89
C THR A 151 2.31 -27.67 -4.83
N GLY A 152 2.12 -26.56 -5.53
CA GLY A 152 3.16 -25.53 -5.71
C GLY A 152 3.74 -25.06 -4.38
N GLY A 153 2.89 -24.79 -3.37
CA GLY A 153 3.31 -24.30 -2.06
C GLY A 153 4.05 -25.31 -1.16
N SER A 154 4.05 -26.60 -1.49
CA SER A 154 4.67 -27.64 -0.65
C SER A 154 6.10 -28.00 -1.07
N HIS A 155 6.49 -27.60 -2.27
CA HIS A 155 7.70 -28.06 -2.94
C HIS A 155 7.80 -29.61 -2.99
N THR A 156 6.65 -30.30 -3.12
CA THR A 156 6.55 -31.76 -3.06
C THR A 156 5.68 -32.31 -4.20
N VAL A 157 5.99 -33.54 -4.60
CA VAL A 157 5.14 -34.40 -5.43
C VAL A 157 4.64 -35.55 -4.57
N VAL A 158 3.37 -35.90 -4.71
CA VAL A 158 2.72 -37.02 -4.02
C VAL A 158 2.18 -37.99 -5.07
N LEU A 159 2.42 -39.28 -4.87
CA LEU A 159 1.96 -40.35 -5.74
C LEU A 159 0.83 -41.12 -5.08
N PHE A 160 -0.23 -41.38 -5.83
CA PHE A 160 -1.42 -42.10 -5.42
C PHE A 160 -1.69 -43.30 -6.33
N SER A 161 -2.34 -44.33 -5.78
CA SER A 161 -2.88 -45.46 -6.54
C SER A 161 -4.09 -45.01 -7.38
N PRO A 162 -4.55 -45.84 -8.33
CA PRO A 162 -5.76 -45.55 -9.10
C PRO A 162 -7.02 -45.32 -8.23
N GLU A 163 -7.05 -45.93 -7.05
CA GLU A 163 -8.13 -45.80 -6.06
C GLU A 163 -7.94 -44.61 -5.11
N GLY A 164 -6.84 -43.85 -5.25
CA GLY A 164 -6.54 -42.68 -4.45
C GLY A 164 -5.72 -42.93 -3.19
N ARG A 165 -5.21 -44.15 -2.97
CA ARG A 165 -4.35 -44.46 -1.81
C ARG A 165 -2.98 -43.83 -1.96
N LEU A 166 -2.46 -43.24 -0.89
CA LEU A 166 -1.09 -42.70 -0.87
C LEU A 166 -0.06 -43.82 -1.08
N LEU A 167 0.81 -43.66 -2.08
CA LEU A 167 1.91 -44.59 -2.39
C LEU A 167 3.27 -44.04 -1.98
N ALA A 168 3.58 -42.80 -2.37
CA ALA A 168 4.89 -42.20 -2.12
C ALA A 168 4.82 -40.66 -2.07
N ARG A 169 5.90 -40.06 -1.54
CA ARG A 169 6.13 -38.61 -1.55
C ARG A 169 7.59 -38.35 -1.90
N SER A 170 7.84 -37.32 -2.72
CA SER A 170 9.18 -36.87 -3.04
C SER A 170 9.97 -36.48 -1.78
N GLN A 171 11.29 -36.62 -1.83
CA GLN A 171 12.14 -36.24 -0.70
C GLN A 171 12.09 -34.72 -0.44
N PRO A 172 12.25 -34.27 0.83
CA PRO A 172 12.38 -32.85 1.12
C PRO A 172 13.57 -32.22 0.39
N GLY A 173 13.36 -31.03 -0.19
CA GLY A 173 14.41 -30.29 -0.89
C GLY A 173 14.68 -30.73 -2.34
N THR A 174 13.97 -31.76 -2.85
CA THR A 174 14.03 -32.16 -4.26
C THR A 174 13.70 -31.00 -5.19
N PHE A 175 12.73 -30.17 -4.80
CA PHE A 175 12.23 -29.03 -5.55
C PHE A 175 12.32 -27.73 -4.77
N GLU A 176 12.41 -26.64 -5.50
CA GLU A 176 12.08 -25.29 -5.07
C GLU A 176 10.90 -24.79 -5.91
N PHE A 177 9.72 -25.28 -5.50
CA PHE A 177 8.45 -25.24 -6.22
C PHE A 177 8.43 -26.22 -7.41
N THR A 178 7.26 -26.79 -7.66
CA THR A 178 7.04 -27.66 -8.82
C THR A 178 5.68 -27.34 -9.44
N ASN A 179 5.71 -26.87 -10.68
CA ASN A 179 4.57 -26.32 -11.39
C ASN A 179 4.11 -27.15 -12.58
N ARG A 180 4.74 -28.28 -12.88
CA ARG A 180 4.22 -29.20 -13.89
C ARG A 180 4.76 -30.60 -13.67
N LEU A 181 3.93 -31.57 -14.03
CA LEU A 181 4.20 -33.00 -13.99
C LEU A 181 3.81 -33.63 -15.32
N TRP A 182 4.54 -34.63 -15.78
CA TRP A 182 4.14 -35.47 -16.90
C TRP A 182 4.86 -36.82 -16.86
N TRP A 183 4.25 -37.84 -17.45
CA TRP A 183 4.83 -39.18 -17.53
C TRP A 183 5.57 -39.39 -18.84
N GLU A 184 6.69 -40.10 -18.77
CA GLU A 184 7.39 -40.67 -19.91
C GLU A 184 7.77 -42.11 -19.57
N GLY A 185 7.00 -43.07 -20.10
CA GLY A 185 7.04 -44.44 -19.60
C GLY A 185 6.82 -44.46 -18.08
N ASP A 186 7.67 -45.19 -17.36
CA ASP A 186 7.64 -45.25 -15.88
C ASP A 186 8.36 -44.08 -15.18
N THR A 187 8.93 -43.13 -15.92
CA THR A 187 9.57 -41.94 -15.34
C THR A 187 8.57 -40.82 -15.23
N LEU A 188 8.37 -40.31 -14.01
CA LEU A 188 7.62 -39.09 -13.78
C LEU A 188 8.57 -37.89 -13.87
N TRP A 189 8.36 -37.03 -14.84
CA TRP A 189 9.09 -35.79 -14.95
C TRP A 189 8.36 -34.66 -14.22
N ALA A 190 9.14 -33.82 -13.57
CA ALA A 190 8.67 -32.68 -12.81
C ALA A 190 9.55 -31.46 -13.05
N THR A 191 8.96 -30.28 -12.91
CA THR A 191 9.70 -29.02 -12.98
C THR A 191 10.25 -28.66 -11.61
N ASP A 192 11.48 -28.17 -11.53
CA ASP A 192 12.04 -27.46 -10.38
C ASP A 192 12.05 -25.96 -10.72
N THR A 193 10.96 -25.28 -10.33
CA THR A 193 10.57 -23.98 -10.88
C THR A 193 11.61 -22.91 -10.64
N ASN A 194 12.06 -22.73 -9.39
CA ASN A 194 12.96 -21.63 -9.06
C ASN A 194 14.42 -21.95 -9.34
N ARG A 195 14.79 -23.24 -9.46
CA ARG A 195 16.16 -23.67 -9.82
C ARG A 195 16.34 -23.93 -11.32
N ALA A 196 15.32 -23.64 -12.12
CA ALA A 196 15.31 -23.81 -13.58
C ALA A 196 15.84 -25.19 -13.99
N ALA A 197 15.21 -26.27 -13.52
CA ALA A 197 15.60 -27.63 -13.88
C ALA A 197 14.39 -28.51 -14.18
N LEU A 198 14.60 -29.54 -15.00
CA LEU A 198 13.69 -30.67 -15.15
C LEU A 198 14.23 -31.85 -14.34
N VAL A 199 13.39 -32.47 -13.53
CA VAL A 199 13.77 -33.54 -12.60
C VAL A 199 12.98 -34.80 -12.96
N GLY A 200 13.68 -35.87 -13.29
CA GLY A 200 13.08 -37.19 -13.45
C GLY A 200 12.97 -37.88 -12.11
N LEU A 201 11.81 -38.45 -11.83
CA LEU A 201 11.49 -39.23 -10.65
C LEU A 201 11.12 -40.66 -11.06
N SER A 202 11.51 -41.62 -10.24
CA SER A 202 11.01 -42.99 -10.31
C SER A 202 9.50 -42.99 -10.07
N GLY A 203 8.74 -43.58 -10.99
CA GLY A 203 7.29 -43.70 -10.87
C GLY A 203 6.80 -44.59 -9.73
N LEU A 204 7.70 -45.33 -9.07
CA LEU A 204 7.34 -46.25 -7.98
C LEU A 204 7.46 -45.59 -6.60
N ASP A 205 8.53 -44.83 -6.37
CA ASP A 205 8.90 -44.33 -5.04
C ASP A 205 9.26 -42.84 -5.01
N LEU A 206 9.14 -42.14 -6.15
CA LEU A 206 9.45 -40.72 -6.32
C LEU A 206 10.90 -40.33 -5.96
N ARG A 207 11.84 -41.28 -5.99
CA ARG A 207 13.27 -40.94 -5.90
C ARG A 207 13.74 -40.28 -7.18
N GLN A 208 14.58 -39.25 -7.06
CA GLN A 208 15.17 -38.59 -8.21
C GLN A 208 16.08 -39.57 -8.97
N THR A 209 15.79 -39.76 -10.25
CA THR A 209 16.56 -40.58 -11.18
C THR A 209 17.43 -39.74 -12.11
N SER A 210 17.00 -38.51 -12.43
CA SER A 210 17.73 -37.59 -13.30
C SER A 210 17.47 -36.13 -12.95
N ARG A 211 18.36 -35.24 -13.38
CA ARG A 211 18.17 -33.78 -13.34
C ARG A 211 18.84 -33.16 -14.57
N LEU A 212 18.07 -32.36 -15.31
CA LEU A 212 18.53 -31.53 -16.41
C LEU A 212 18.43 -30.07 -15.99
N THR A 213 19.58 -29.43 -15.72
CA THR A 213 19.64 -28.01 -15.39
C THR A 213 19.56 -27.18 -16.67
N LEU A 214 18.69 -26.17 -16.67
CA LEU A 214 18.46 -25.29 -17.80
C LEU A 214 19.36 -24.06 -17.73
N LYS A 215 19.62 -23.47 -18.89
CA LYS A 215 20.47 -22.27 -19.03
C LYS A 215 19.62 -21.08 -19.54
N PRO A 216 18.74 -20.49 -18.71
CA PRO A 216 17.96 -19.32 -19.12
C PRO A 216 18.89 -18.14 -19.43
N THR A 217 18.61 -17.42 -20.52
CA THR A 217 19.39 -16.26 -20.99
C THR A 217 18.74 -14.92 -20.67
N THR A 218 17.52 -14.94 -20.10
CA THR A 218 16.70 -13.78 -19.78
C THR A 218 16.43 -13.69 -18.28
N ASP A 219 15.81 -12.60 -17.84
CA ASP A 219 15.28 -12.42 -16.47
C ASP A 219 14.04 -13.31 -16.19
N ARG A 220 13.54 -14.00 -17.21
CA ARG A 220 12.45 -15.00 -17.12
C ARG A 220 13.08 -16.37 -16.86
N GLN A 221 13.17 -16.73 -15.59
CA GLN A 221 13.85 -17.95 -15.14
C GLN A 221 12.93 -18.93 -14.41
N TYR A 222 11.68 -18.54 -14.12
CA TYR A 222 10.78 -19.35 -13.31
C TYR A 222 10.00 -20.32 -14.17
N LEU A 223 10.27 -21.62 -14.01
CA LEU A 223 9.69 -22.63 -14.88
C LEU A 223 8.25 -22.96 -14.47
N ALA A 224 7.30 -22.61 -15.33
CA ALA A 224 5.88 -22.69 -14.99
C ALA A 224 5.15 -23.85 -15.68
N LEU A 225 5.49 -24.14 -16.93
CA LEU A 225 4.79 -25.12 -17.76
C LEU A 225 5.81 -26.01 -18.47
N SER A 226 5.40 -27.22 -18.80
CA SER A 226 6.22 -28.15 -19.58
C SER A 226 5.42 -29.29 -20.17
N ASP A 227 5.96 -29.85 -21.25
CA ASP A 227 5.47 -31.09 -21.86
C ASP A 227 6.61 -31.80 -22.60
N THR A 228 6.44 -33.10 -22.87
CA THR A 228 7.39 -33.89 -23.65
C THR A 228 7.37 -33.43 -25.11
N HIS A 229 8.55 -33.16 -25.67
CA HIS A 229 8.65 -32.86 -27.08
C HIS A 229 8.46 -34.13 -27.94
N PRO A 230 7.70 -34.11 -29.06
CA PRO A 230 7.44 -35.30 -29.88
C PRO A 230 8.69 -35.96 -30.45
N ALA A 231 9.72 -35.17 -30.75
CA ALA A 231 11.02 -35.67 -31.25
C ALA A 231 11.95 -36.23 -30.15
N ARG A 232 11.46 -36.41 -28.91
CA ARG A 232 12.27 -36.93 -27.82
C ARG A 232 12.75 -38.35 -28.11
N GLY A 233 14.00 -38.64 -27.76
CA GLY A 233 14.68 -39.90 -28.07
C GLY A 233 15.44 -39.89 -29.40
N VAL A 234 15.23 -38.86 -30.24
CA VAL A 234 16.06 -38.61 -31.41
C VAL A 234 17.32 -37.83 -30.97
N PRO A 235 18.53 -38.25 -31.38
CA PRO A 235 19.77 -37.53 -31.08
C PRO A 235 19.69 -36.05 -31.46
N ASP A 236 20.28 -35.18 -30.63
CA ASP A 236 20.33 -33.72 -30.82
C ASP A 236 18.97 -33.00 -30.96
N SER A 237 17.85 -33.72 -30.75
CA SER A 237 16.51 -33.17 -30.80
C SER A 237 16.05 -32.66 -29.43
N PRO A 238 15.08 -31.73 -29.37
CA PRO A 238 14.56 -31.25 -28.11
C PRO A 238 13.96 -32.38 -27.26
N VAL A 239 14.17 -32.30 -25.95
CA VAL A 239 13.68 -33.29 -24.97
C VAL A 239 12.36 -32.86 -24.31
N ALA A 240 12.08 -31.57 -24.29
CA ALA A 240 10.88 -31.01 -23.69
C ALA A 240 10.56 -29.65 -24.32
N THR A 241 9.32 -29.22 -24.14
CA THR A 241 8.90 -27.82 -24.32
C THR A 241 8.55 -27.26 -22.96
N ILE A 242 8.93 -26.00 -22.69
CA ILE A 242 8.71 -25.35 -21.40
C ILE A 242 8.18 -23.94 -21.57
N ALA A 243 7.57 -23.39 -20.53
CA ALA A 243 7.37 -21.95 -20.39
C ALA A 243 8.18 -21.40 -19.20
N LEU A 244 8.92 -20.33 -19.46
CA LEU A 244 9.70 -19.58 -18.48
C LEU A 244 9.03 -18.23 -18.23
N LEU A 245 8.65 -17.98 -16.99
CA LEU A 245 7.94 -16.77 -16.60
C LEU A 245 8.82 -15.80 -15.82
N ASP A 246 8.36 -14.56 -15.74
CA ASP A 246 8.89 -13.50 -14.90
C ASP A 246 8.66 -13.78 -13.40
N ALA A 247 9.25 -12.93 -12.54
CA ALA A 247 9.09 -13.06 -11.09
C ALA A 247 7.65 -12.91 -10.57
N ARG A 248 6.70 -12.51 -11.43
CA ARG A 248 5.27 -12.45 -11.10
C ARG A 248 4.50 -13.69 -11.53
N MET A 249 5.18 -14.66 -12.18
CA MET A 249 4.55 -15.87 -12.71
C MET A 249 3.40 -15.55 -13.67
N GLN A 250 3.53 -14.49 -14.48
CA GLN A 250 2.49 -14.05 -15.40
C GLN A 250 2.96 -14.01 -16.84
N LYS A 251 4.06 -13.29 -17.11
CA LYS A 251 4.56 -13.07 -18.46
C LYS A 251 5.76 -13.93 -18.73
N GLY A 252 5.91 -14.44 -19.95
CA GLY A 252 7.04 -15.31 -20.23
C GLY A 252 7.17 -15.76 -21.67
N ASP A 253 8.19 -16.59 -21.87
CA ASP A 253 8.51 -17.20 -23.15
C ASP A 253 8.18 -18.69 -23.12
N VAL A 254 7.94 -19.25 -24.30
CA VAL A 254 7.92 -20.69 -24.51
C VAL A 254 9.20 -21.08 -25.24
N ALA A 255 9.84 -22.17 -24.84
CA ALA A 255 11.08 -22.62 -25.43
C ALA A 255 11.16 -24.13 -25.52
N PHE A 256 11.90 -24.61 -26.52
CA PHE A 256 12.35 -25.98 -26.59
C PHE A 256 13.61 -26.17 -25.77
N VAL A 257 13.64 -27.27 -25.02
CA VAL A 257 14.78 -27.67 -24.20
C VAL A 257 15.63 -28.65 -24.99
N MET A 258 16.88 -28.27 -25.23
CA MET A 258 17.87 -29.14 -25.86
C MET A 258 18.44 -30.14 -24.84
N PRO A 259 19.02 -31.28 -25.29
CA PRO A 259 19.57 -32.29 -24.38
C PRO A 259 20.65 -31.78 -23.40
N ASP A 260 21.35 -30.70 -23.75
CA ASP A 260 22.40 -30.08 -22.93
C ASP A 260 21.86 -28.98 -21.97
N GLY A 261 20.54 -28.77 -21.95
CA GLY A 261 19.86 -27.76 -21.15
C GLY A 261 19.82 -26.36 -21.80
N ALA A 262 20.35 -26.20 -23.02
CA ALA A 262 20.15 -24.96 -23.79
C ALA A 262 18.69 -24.81 -24.21
N LEU A 263 18.29 -23.56 -24.43
CA LEU A 263 16.91 -23.20 -24.74
C LEU A 263 16.82 -22.56 -26.12
N LYS A 264 15.90 -23.06 -26.95
CA LYS A 264 15.51 -22.43 -28.22
C LYS A 264 14.14 -21.80 -28.03
N ALA A 265 14.10 -20.48 -27.86
CA ALA A 265 12.84 -19.74 -27.67
C ALA A 265 11.96 -19.81 -28.93
N LEU A 266 10.65 -19.83 -28.70
CA LEU A 266 9.63 -19.64 -29.73
C LEU A 266 9.28 -18.16 -29.86
N GLU A 267 8.86 -17.75 -31.05
CA GLU A 267 8.45 -16.37 -31.30
C GLU A 267 7.07 -16.10 -30.67
N LEU A 268 7.08 -15.44 -29.51
CA LEU A 268 5.91 -14.92 -28.82
C LEU A 268 6.06 -13.41 -28.59
N PRO A 269 4.96 -12.65 -28.52
CA PRO A 269 5.03 -11.25 -28.10
C PRO A 269 5.61 -11.10 -26.70
N ASP A 270 6.34 -10.01 -26.42
CA ASP A 270 6.88 -9.72 -25.08
C ASP A 270 5.82 -9.62 -23.97
N THR A 271 4.56 -9.41 -24.35
CA THR A 271 3.41 -9.33 -23.47
C THR A 271 2.72 -10.67 -23.23
N ALA A 272 3.17 -11.76 -23.87
CA ALA A 272 2.56 -13.08 -23.76
C ALA A 272 2.45 -13.54 -22.31
N GLU A 273 1.32 -14.15 -21.97
CA GLU A 273 1.06 -14.74 -20.66
C GLU A 273 0.76 -16.24 -20.83
N PRO A 274 1.76 -17.10 -21.08
CA PRO A 274 1.54 -18.54 -21.25
C PRO A 274 0.89 -19.14 -20.00
N ARG A 275 -0.26 -19.82 -20.17
CA ARG A 275 -1.02 -20.43 -19.06
C ARG A 275 -1.05 -21.93 -19.07
N ASP A 276 -1.04 -22.51 -20.26
CA ASP A 276 -0.84 -23.94 -20.46
C ASP A 276 -0.20 -24.19 -21.82
N LEU A 277 0.44 -25.34 -21.96
CA LEU A 277 0.94 -25.83 -23.23
C LEU A 277 0.77 -27.34 -23.30
N ALA A 278 0.51 -27.85 -24.50
CA ALA A 278 0.39 -29.28 -24.74
C ALA A 278 0.69 -29.62 -26.20
N TRP A 279 1.30 -30.77 -26.41
CA TRP A 279 1.53 -31.31 -27.75
C TRP A 279 0.31 -32.08 -28.26
N ARG A 280 -0.08 -31.75 -29.48
CA ARG A 280 -1.06 -32.48 -30.29
C ARG A 280 -0.35 -33.03 -31.52
N ARG A 281 0.16 -34.25 -31.41
CA ARG A 281 1.03 -34.87 -32.44
C ARG A 281 2.21 -33.96 -32.73
N GLU A 282 2.31 -33.39 -33.93
CA GLU A 282 3.41 -32.53 -34.39
C GLU A 282 3.14 -31.03 -34.20
N GLU A 283 2.05 -30.66 -33.54
CA GLU A 283 1.69 -29.27 -33.28
C GLU A 283 1.68 -28.99 -31.78
N LEU A 284 2.36 -27.92 -31.38
CA LEU A 284 2.32 -27.39 -30.03
C LEU A 284 1.17 -26.38 -29.93
N LEU A 285 0.31 -26.57 -28.92
CA LEU A 285 -0.72 -25.60 -28.55
C LEU A 285 -0.27 -24.86 -27.30
N VAL A 286 -0.43 -23.53 -27.30
CA VAL A 286 -0.10 -22.66 -26.16
C VAL A 286 -1.30 -21.76 -25.85
N ILE A 287 -1.82 -21.82 -24.63
CA ILE A 287 -2.81 -20.83 -24.17
C ILE A 287 -2.07 -19.55 -23.79
N ASP A 288 -2.38 -18.46 -24.49
CA ASP A 288 -1.93 -17.11 -24.14
C ASP A 288 -3.04 -16.36 -23.39
N GLY A 289 -2.80 -16.16 -22.10
CA GLY A 289 -3.68 -15.47 -21.16
C GLY A 289 -3.78 -13.95 -21.37
N HIS A 290 -2.90 -13.37 -22.19
CA HIS A 290 -2.93 -11.94 -22.46
C HIS A 290 -4.12 -11.58 -23.34
N ASP A 291 -4.24 -12.27 -24.49
CA ASP A 291 -5.27 -12.03 -25.50
C ASP A 291 -6.36 -13.11 -25.54
N TRP A 292 -6.28 -14.11 -24.66
CA TRP A 292 -7.17 -15.28 -24.58
C TRP A 292 -7.24 -16.06 -25.89
N ARG A 293 -6.04 -16.37 -26.41
CA ARG A 293 -5.87 -17.12 -27.67
C ARG A 293 -5.20 -18.45 -27.40
N ILE A 294 -5.49 -19.42 -28.26
CA ILE A 294 -4.76 -20.68 -28.31
C ILE A 294 -3.84 -20.59 -29.51
N ARG A 295 -2.57 -20.27 -29.27
CA ARG A 295 -1.54 -20.15 -30.30
C ARG A 295 -1.09 -21.55 -30.71
N ARG A 296 -0.67 -21.69 -31.96
CA ARG A 296 -0.22 -22.96 -32.53
C ARG A 296 1.16 -22.82 -33.13
N PHE A 297 2.00 -23.81 -32.91
CA PHE A 297 3.34 -23.90 -33.48
C PHE A 297 3.59 -25.28 -34.06
N GLY A 298 4.39 -25.37 -35.12
CA GLY A 298 4.87 -26.65 -35.63
C GLY A 298 5.97 -27.27 -34.74
N VAL A 299 6.32 -28.52 -35.04
CA VAL A 299 7.35 -29.30 -34.30
C VAL A 299 8.75 -28.65 -34.29
N ASP A 300 9.07 -27.84 -35.29
CA ASP A 300 10.33 -27.09 -35.43
C ASP A 300 10.29 -25.70 -34.76
N GLY A 301 9.11 -25.27 -34.30
CA GLY A 301 8.85 -24.02 -33.60
C GLY A 301 8.29 -22.88 -34.47
N HIS A 302 8.00 -23.11 -35.76
CA HIS A 302 7.38 -22.06 -36.58
C HIS A 302 5.95 -21.77 -36.13
N ALA A 303 5.57 -20.49 -36.10
CA ALA A 303 4.20 -20.09 -35.78
C ALA A 303 3.23 -20.51 -36.88
N LEU A 304 2.09 -21.06 -36.48
CA LEU A 304 0.96 -21.42 -37.32
C LEU A 304 -0.26 -20.55 -36.96
N ASP A 305 -1.32 -20.62 -37.77
CA ASP A 305 -2.58 -19.96 -37.44
C ASP A 305 -3.15 -20.46 -36.10
N ASP A 306 -3.68 -19.51 -35.31
CA ASP A 306 -4.30 -19.76 -34.01
C ASP A 306 -5.29 -20.94 -34.06
N TYR A 307 -5.26 -21.78 -33.03
CA TYR A 307 -6.11 -22.96 -32.88
C TYR A 307 -7.47 -22.58 -32.28
N ALA A 308 -8.29 -21.91 -33.08
CA ALA A 308 -9.70 -21.64 -32.78
C ALA A 308 -10.38 -21.07 -34.03
N ASP A 309 -11.60 -21.52 -34.31
CA ASP A 309 -12.40 -20.94 -35.37
C ASP A 309 -12.77 -19.46 -35.09
N ALA A 310 -13.32 -18.77 -36.10
CA ALA A 310 -13.70 -17.37 -35.94
C ALA A 310 -14.75 -17.16 -34.84
N THR A 311 -15.66 -18.13 -34.66
CA THR A 311 -16.73 -18.10 -33.66
C THR A 311 -16.16 -18.12 -32.25
N LEU A 312 -15.30 -19.09 -31.94
CA LEU A 312 -14.67 -19.23 -30.64
C LEU A 312 -13.75 -18.05 -30.33
N ARG A 313 -12.96 -17.57 -31.31
CA ARG A 313 -12.11 -16.38 -31.13
C ARG A 313 -12.94 -15.15 -30.78
N HIS A 314 -14.11 -14.97 -31.41
CA HIS A 314 -14.99 -13.85 -31.09
C HIS A 314 -15.61 -13.99 -29.69
N ALA A 315 -16.02 -15.21 -29.30
CA ALA A 315 -16.55 -15.48 -27.97
C ALA A 315 -15.52 -15.16 -26.86
N LEU A 316 -14.29 -15.67 -27.00
CA LEU A 316 -13.20 -15.41 -26.05
C LEU A 316 -12.83 -13.93 -25.99
N ALA A 317 -12.78 -13.24 -27.14
CA ALA A 317 -12.52 -11.79 -27.17
C ALA A 317 -13.63 -10.97 -26.47
N SER A 318 -14.89 -11.40 -26.60
CA SER A 318 -16.03 -10.75 -25.94
C SER A 318 -15.97 -10.92 -24.41
N GLU A 319 -15.68 -12.13 -23.93
CA GLU A 319 -15.50 -12.38 -22.51
C GLU A 319 -14.28 -11.61 -21.96
N ARG A 320 -13.21 -11.50 -22.75
CA ARG A 320 -12.03 -10.69 -22.36
C ARG A 320 -12.38 -9.23 -22.17
N ALA A 321 -13.14 -8.67 -23.11
CA ALA A 321 -13.59 -7.28 -23.02
C ALA A 321 -14.45 -7.03 -21.77
N GLN A 322 -15.25 -8.02 -21.33
CA GLN A 322 -16.01 -7.93 -20.08
C GLN A 322 -15.09 -7.92 -18.85
N ALA A 323 -14.08 -8.79 -18.82
CA ALA A 323 -13.07 -8.83 -17.76
C ALA A 323 -12.31 -7.49 -17.66
N ASP A 324 -11.86 -6.96 -18.79
CA ASP A 324 -11.16 -5.67 -18.86
C ASP A 324 -12.07 -4.52 -18.42
N ALA A 325 -13.35 -4.50 -18.85
CA ALA A 325 -14.32 -3.51 -18.41
C ALA A 325 -14.62 -3.58 -16.91
N ALA A 326 -14.65 -4.77 -16.31
CA ALA A 326 -14.75 -4.93 -14.85
C ALA A 326 -13.51 -4.38 -14.13
N MET A 327 -12.31 -4.65 -14.66
CA MET A 327 -11.06 -4.14 -14.09
C MET A 327 -10.96 -2.61 -14.19
N ASP A 328 -11.42 -2.01 -15.29
CA ASP A 328 -11.44 -0.56 -15.45
C ASP A 328 -12.46 0.11 -14.54
N ARG A 329 -13.67 -0.48 -14.39
CA ARG A 329 -14.64 -0.05 -13.38
C ARG A 329 -14.05 -0.10 -11.97
N HIS A 330 -13.34 -1.16 -11.61
CA HIS A 330 -12.61 -1.26 -10.35
C HIS A 330 -11.62 -0.10 -10.16
N ARG A 331 -10.77 0.18 -11.16
CA ARG A 331 -9.77 1.26 -11.10
C ARG A 331 -10.42 2.64 -10.93
N LEU A 332 -11.47 2.92 -11.71
CA LEU A 332 -12.21 4.18 -11.66
C LEU A 332 -12.93 4.37 -10.32
N ALA A 333 -13.57 3.31 -9.81
CA ALA A 333 -14.25 3.34 -8.51
C ALA A 333 -13.29 3.61 -7.36
N ARG A 334 -12.13 2.95 -7.37
CA ARG A 334 -11.07 3.17 -6.38
C ARG A 334 -10.58 4.62 -6.41
N LEU A 335 -10.35 5.18 -7.59
CA LEU A 335 -9.95 6.60 -7.74
C LEU A 335 -11.06 7.53 -7.25
N GLY A 336 -12.30 7.28 -7.65
CA GLY A 336 -13.47 8.05 -7.23
C GLY A 336 -13.67 8.04 -5.71
N ALA A 337 -13.44 6.90 -5.05
CA ALA A 337 -13.51 6.78 -3.60
C ALA A 337 -12.50 7.70 -2.91
N VAL A 338 -11.25 7.72 -3.37
CA VAL A 338 -10.20 8.60 -2.84
C VAL A 338 -10.58 10.07 -3.04
N VAL A 339 -11.05 10.45 -4.24
CA VAL A 339 -11.46 11.82 -4.54
C VAL A 339 -12.64 12.25 -3.66
N ALA A 340 -13.66 11.41 -3.50
CA ALA A 340 -14.82 11.70 -2.67
C ALA A 340 -14.42 11.88 -1.19
N LEU A 341 -13.52 11.06 -0.67
CA LEU A 341 -12.99 11.20 0.68
C LEU A 341 -12.28 12.55 0.87
N LEU A 342 -11.42 12.94 -0.07
CA LEU A 342 -10.70 14.22 -0.04
C LEU A 342 -11.68 15.41 -0.07
N LEU A 343 -12.71 15.36 -0.92
CA LEU A 343 -13.75 16.39 -1.00
C LEU A 343 -14.59 16.47 0.29
N GLY A 344 -14.92 15.33 0.90
CA GLY A 344 -15.63 15.28 2.18
C GLY A 344 -14.83 15.93 3.31
N MET A 345 -13.52 15.63 3.38
CA MET A 345 -12.62 16.28 4.34
C MET A 345 -12.50 17.80 4.11
N LEU A 346 -12.45 18.25 2.85
CA LEU A 346 -12.43 19.66 2.49
C LEU A 346 -13.73 20.36 2.91
N CYS A 347 -14.88 19.77 2.61
CA CYS A 347 -16.19 20.30 3.00
C CYS A 347 -16.33 20.41 4.53
N TRP A 348 -15.90 19.38 5.26
CA TRP A 348 -15.89 19.39 6.72
C TRP A 348 -14.99 20.49 7.28
N ALA A 349 -13.78 20.66 6.73
CA ALA A 349 -12.86 21.71 7.14
C ALA A 349 -13.42 23.12 6.87
N LEU A 350 -14.02 23.35 5.70
CA LEU A 350 -14.66 24.61 5.34
C LEU A 350 -15.88 24.92 6.22
N GLN A 351 -16.67 23.92 6.57
CA GLN A 351 -17.83 24.08 7.45
C GLN A 351 -17.40 24.43 8.88
N ARG A 352 -16.43 23.69 9.43
CA ARG A 352 -15.87 24.01 10.75
C ARG A 352 -15.34 25.43 10.79
N TRP A 353 -14.74 25.90 9.69
CA TRP A 353 -14.28 27.27 9.56
C TRP A 353 -15.43 28.30 9.52
N ARG A 354 -16.54 28.00 8.82
CA ARG A 354 -17.75 28.85 8.77
C ARG A 354 -18.50 28.91 10.10
N GLN A 355 -18.65 27.79 10.81
CA GLN A 355 -19.31 27.75 12.12
C GLN A 355 -18.55 28.55 13.19
N GLN A 356 -17.24 28.70 13.03
CA GLN A 356 -16.42 29.56 13.86
C GLN A 356 -16.50 31.05 13.47
N ALA A 357 -17.23 31.44 12.43
CA ALA A 357 -17.32 32.83 11.96
C ALA A 357 -18.27 33.73 12.78
N PRO A 358 -19.48 33.30 13.22
CA PRO A 358 -20.38 34.15 14.02
C PRO A 358 -19.84 34.42 15.43
N ALA A 359 -19.19 33.45 16.05
CA ALA A 359 -18.47 33.62 17.32
C ALA A 359 -17.32 34.65 17.23
N ARG A 360 -16.91 35.07 16.02
CA ARG A 360 -15.93 36.15 15.79
C ARG A 360 -16.57 37.53 15.70
N ALA A 361 -17.88 37.63 15.48
CA ALA A 361 -18.61 38.89 15.33
C ALA A 361 -19.20 39.39 16.67
N GLU A 362 -19.71 38.49 17.51
CA GLU A 362 -20.33 38.85 18.80
C GLU A 362 -19.34 39.08 19.97
N ALA A 363 -18.08 38.68 19.83
CA ALA A 363 -17.02 39.02 20.78
C ALA A 363 -16.55 40.47 20.57
N GLY A 364 -17.45 41.42 20.83
CA GLY A 364 -17.24 42.87 20.87
C GLY A 364 -16.41 43.30 22.07
N MET A 365 -15.18 42.82 22.15
CA MET A 365 -14.13 43.39 23.00
C MET A 365 -13.37 44.41 22.14
N GLU A 366 -13.08 45.61 22.65
CA GLU A 366 -12.27 46.63 21.95
C GLU A 366 -10.82 46.16 21.74
N LEU A 367 -10.65 45.22 20.81
CA LEU A 367 -9.38 44.69 20.31
C LEU A 367 -8.91 45.50 19.09
N ARG A 368 -9.46 46.70 18.89
CA ARG A 368 -9.10 47.65 17.82
C ARG A 368 -7.63 48.06 17.87
N PHE A 369 -6.95 47.82 18.99
CA PHE A 369 -5.57 48.20 19.24
C PHE A 369 -4.54 47.07 19.05
N VAL A 370 -4.96 45.84 18.74
CA VAL A 370 -4.06 44.68 18.63
C VAL A 370 -3.69 44.39 17.17
N GLY A 371 -2.45 44.72 16.79
CA GLY A 371 -1.82 44.25 15.55
C GLY A 371 -2.44 44.75 14.23
N THR A 372 -2.08 44.09 13.12
CA THR A 372 -2.61 44.32 11.77
C THR A 372 -4.01 43.70 11.60
N MET A 373 -4.97 44.48 11.05
CA MET A 373 -6.35 44.04 10.82
C MET A 373 -6.43 42.76 9.95
N PRO A 374 -7.33 41.81 10.25
CA PRO A 374 -7.43 40.57 9.48
C PRO A 374 -7.96 40.77 8.04
N GLU A 375 -7.21 40.36 7.01
CA GLU A 375 -7.58 40.45 5.57
C GLU A 375 -8.84 39.63 5.20
N GLN A 376 -9.54 39.89 4.08
CA GLN A 376 -10.76 39.15 3.69
C GLN A 376 -10.57 37.62 3.46
N ALA A 377 -11.65 36.85 3.68
CA ALA A 377 -11.72 35.38 3.73
C ALA A 377 -11.12 34.55 2.57
N PRO A 378 -11.37 34.85 1.27
CA PRO A 378 -10.91 33.98 0.18
C PRO A 378 -9.39 34.01 0.00
N ARG A 379 -8.74 35.16 0.29
CA ARG A 379 -7.28 35.28 0.28
C ARG A 379 -6.62 34.46 1.40
N ARG A 380 -7.35 34.14 2.49
CA ARG A 380 -6.84 33.32 3.61
C ARG A 380 -6.76 31.84 3.27
N LEU A 381 -7.76 31.29 2.58
CA LEU A 381 -7.77 29.87 2.21
C LEU A 381 -6.62 29.56 1.22
N VAL A 382 -6.45 30.42 0.22
CA VAL A 382 -5.35 30.32 -0.75
C VAL A 382 -4.00 30.42 -0.05
N LYS A 383 -3.82 31.38 0.87
CA LYS A 383 -2.57 31.52 1.63
C LYS A 383 -2.33 30.37 2.62
N ALA A 384 -3.36 29.76 3.19
CA ALA A 384 -3.26 28.58 4.06
C ALA A 384 -2.98 27.28 3.28
N LEU A 385 -3.53 27.14 2.08
CA LEU A 385 -3.21 26.07 1.13
C LEU A 385 -1.78 26.20 0.63
N ILE A 386 -1.38 27.42 0.25
CA ILE A 386 0.01 27.75 -0.04
C ILE A 386 0.85 27.31 1.17
N ALA A 387 0.58 27.81 2.39
CA ALA A 387 1.27 27.48 3.65
C ALA A 387 1.38 25.97 3.99
N ARG A 388 0.56 25.11 3.38
CA ARG A 388 0.55 23.65 3.56
C ARG A 388 0.89 22.86 2.29
N ALA A 389 1.13 23.52 1.16
CA ALA A 389 1.40 22.90 -0.12
C ALA A 389 2.56 21.87 -0.09
N PRO A 390 3.68 22.12 0.62
CA PRO A 390 4.75 21.11 0.71
C PRO A 390 4.29 19.81 1.39
N LEU A 391 3.47 19.90 2.44
CA LEU A 391 2.93 18.72 3.13
C LEU A 391 1.94 17.96 2.22
N LEU A 392 1.10 18.68 1.47
CA LEU A 392 0.18 18.09 0.51
C LEU A 392 0.92 17.43 -0.65
N MET A 393 2.02 18.03 -1.13
CA MET A 393 2.90 17.42 -2.14
C MET A 393 3.60 16.16 -1.61
N THR A 394 4.09 16.18 -0.37
CA THR A 394 4.66 14.99 0.28
C THR A 394 3.65 13.85 0.35
N LEU A 395 2.39 14.13 0.73
CA LEU A 395 1.32 13.14 0.76
C LEU A 395 0.96 12.62 -0.65
N ALA A 396 0.96 13.48 -1.66
CA ALA A 396 0.72 13.10 -3.05
C ALA A 396 1.83 12.18 -3.60
N PHE A 397 3.11 12.50 -3.34
CA PHE A 397 4.23 11.65 -3.72
C PHE A 397 4.22 10.31 -2.97
N LEU A 398 3.81 10.29 -1.70
CA LEU A 398 3.64 9.05 -0.95
C LEU A 398 2.57 8.16 -1.57
N ALA A 399 1.42 8.72 -1.98
CA ALA A 399 0.35 7.97 -2.64
C ALA A 399 0.81 7.37 -3.99
N LEU A 400 1.69 8.06 -4.73
CA LEU A 400 2.29 7.57 -5.98
C LEU A 400 3.28 6.41 -5.76
N ILE A 401 4.06 6.45 -4.68
CA ILE A 401 5.01 5.38 -4.34
C ILE A 401 4.27 4.07 -4.03
N VAL A 402 3.08 4.15 -3.44
CA VAL A 402 2.29 3.00 -2.96
C VAL A 402 1.42 2.38 -4.06
N GLN A 403 1.33 2.99 -5.24
CA GLN A 403 0.53 2.45 -6.35
C GLN A 403 1.05 1.07 -6.80
N PRO A 404 0.21 0.01 -6.76
CA PRO A 404 0.55 -1.27 -7.36
C PRO A 404 0.68 -1.08 -8.88
N GLY A 405 1.81 -1.51 -9.44
CA GLY A 405 2.14 -1.33 -10.87
C GLY A 405 3.00 -0.11 -11.20
N SER A 406 3.36 0.76 -10.24
CA SER A 406 4.31 1.86 -10.50
C SER A 406 5.70 1.33 -10.81
N THR A 407 6.31 1.83 -11.89
CA THR A 407 7.67 1.45 -12.30
C THR A 407 8.72 2.07 -11.36
N TRP A 408 9.90 1.47 -11.26
CA TRP A 408 11.00 1.99 -10.44
C TRP A 408 11.34 3.48 -10.70
N PRO A 409 11.37 3.97 -11.97
CA PRO A 409 11.59 5.39 -12.25
C PRO A 409 10.52 6.30 -11.62
N VAL A 410 9.26 5.88 -11.62
CA VAL A 410 8.15 6.64 -10.99
C VAL A 410 8.33 6.68 -9.48
N ARG A 411 8.77 5.57 -8.86
CA ARG A 411 9.02 5.49 -7.42
C ARG A 411 10.21 6.35 -7.00
N PHE A 412 11.34 6.26 -7.70
CA PHE A 412 12.53 7.08 -7.42
C PHE A 412 12.28 8.57 -7.71
N GLY A 413 11.58 8.89 -8.81
CA GLY A 413 11.17 10.26 -9.12
C GLY A 413 10.25 10.84 -8.05
N SER A 414 9.31 10.04 -7.53
CA SER A 414 8.41 10.45 -6.43
C SER A 414 9.16 10.62 -5.11
N LEU A 415 10.12 9.75 -4.81
CA LEU A 415 10.99 9.89 -3.63
C LEU A 415 11.87 11.14 -3.73
N GLY A 416 12.47 11.39 -4.90
CA GLY A 416 13.25 12.61 -5.17
C GLY A 416 12.41 13.88 -5.05
N GLY A 417 11.18 13.87 -5.60
CA GLY A 417 10.21 14.96 -5.46
C GLY A 417 9.82 15.23 -4.01
N MET A 418 9.62 14.17 -3.21
CA MET A 418 9.36 14.27 -1.78
C MET A 418 10.53 14.90 -1.02
N LEU A 419 11.76 14.44 -1.28
CA LEU A 419 12.98 14.98 -0.65
C LEU A 419 13.21 16.45 -1.05
N ALA A 420 12.97 16.81 -2.31
CA ALA A 420 13.05 18.18 -2.78
C ALA A 420 12.00 19.08 -2.11
N ALA A 421 10.75 18.61 -1.96
CA ALA A 421 9.70 19.34 -1.27
C ALA A 421 10.08 19.60 0.21
N LEU A 422 10.62 18.60 0.90
CA LEU A 422 11.13 18.72 2.27
C LEU A 422 12.33 19.67 2.38
N ALA A 423 13.24 19.66 1.40
CA ALA A 423 14.42 20.54 1.37
C ALA A 423 14.06 22.01 1.07
N LEU A 424 13.01 22.27 0.29
CA LEU A 424 12.55 23.62 -0.06
C LEU A 424 11.64 24.24 1.02
N GLN A 425 11.00 23.42 1.84
CA GLN A 425 10.10 23.84 2.91
C GLN A 425 10.68 24.92 3.85
N PRO A 426 11.94 24.85 4.33
CA PRO A 426 12.48 25.83 5.27
C PRO A 426 12.71 27.22 4.64
N SER A 427 13.16 27.26 3.38
CA SER A 427 13.41 28.50 2.64
C SER A 427 12.11 29.23 2.35
N TRP A 428 11.08 28.47 2.00
CA TRP A 428 9.76 28.99 1.71
C TRP A 428 9.03 29.46 2.98
N LEU A 429 9.14 28.75 4.11
CA LEU A 429 8.60 29.20 5.41
C LEU A 429 9.25 30.52 5.87
N LYS A 430 10.56 30.71 5.62
CA LYS A 430 11.26 31.98 5.93
C LYS A 430 10.77 33.16 5.09
N ARG A 431 10.42 32.92 3.82
CA ARG A 431 9.80 33.97 2.97
C ARG A 431 8.43 34.36 3.50
N LEU A 432 7.62 33.38 3.93
CA LEU A 432 6.32 33.64 4.57
C LEU A 432 6.45 34.42 5.88
N ALA A 433 7.44 34.13 6.72
CA ALA A 433 7.68 34.81 8.01
C ALA A 433 7.91 36.33 7.92
N ARG A 434 8.35 36.80 6.75
CA ARG A 434 8.60 38.22 6.44
C ARG A 434 7.40 38.91 5.79
N HIS A 435 6.40 38.15 5.38
CA HIS A 435 5.28 38.66 4.62
C HIS A 435 4.16 39.15 5.56
N PRO A 436 3.65 40.40 5.43
CA PRO A 436 2.60 40.95 6.31
C PRO A 436 1.32 40.08 6.38
N ALA A 437 0.98 39.40 5.29
CA ALA A 437 -0.16 38.48 5.28
C ALA A 437 -0.01 37.28 6.24
N PHE A 438 1.21 36.78 6.47
CA PHE A 438 1.44 35.68 7.42
C PHE A 438 1.26 36.13 8.87
N GLU A 439 1.65 37.38 9.16
CA GLU A 439 1.36 38.04 10.44
C GLU A 439 -0.13 38.08 10.74
N SER A 440 -0.96 38.49 9.76
CA SER A 440 -2.42 38.58 9.94
C SER A 440 -3.05 37.24 10.33
N MET A 441 -2.50 36.12 9.85
CA MET A 441 -2.96 34.77 10.18
C MET A 441 -2.60 34.39 11.63
N LEU A 442 -1.40 34.74 12.09
CA LEU A 442 -0.93 34.50 13.46
C LEU A 442 -1.65 35.40 14.47
N ASN A 443 -1.81 36.69 14.13
CA ASN A 443 -2.57 37.65 14.93
C ASN A 443 -4.03 37.20 15.07
N GLN A 444 -4.63 36.60 14.04
CA GLN A 444 -5.98 36.07 14.15
C GLN A 444 -6.07 34.89 15.13
N GLN A 445 -5.08 33.99 15.17
CA GLN A 445 -5.03 32.92 16.17
C GLN A 445 -4.90 33.49 17.59
N ALA A 446 -4.06 34.51 17.76
CA ALA A 446 -3.87 35.20 19.02
C ALA A 446 -5.15 35.91 19.50
N LEU A 447 -5.85 36.58 18.59
CA LEU A 447 -7.14 37.25 18.85
C LEU A 447 -8.26 36.25 19.16
N GLN A 448 -8.31 35.12 18.45
CA GLN A 448 -9.25 34.03 18.78
C GLN A 448 -8.97 33.49 20.18
N TRP A 449 -7.70 33.32 20.53
CA TRP A 449 -7.31 32.89 21.86
C TRP A 449 -7.74 33.88 22.96
N LEU A 450 -7.42 35.18 22.81
CA LEU A 450 -7.81 36.22 23.77
C LEU A 450 -9.33 36.28 23.99
N ARG A 451 -10.12 36.01 22.95
CA ARG A 451 -11.58 36.02 23.01
C ARG A 451 -12.19 34.79 23.66
N LEU A 452 -11.58 33.62 23.48
CA LEU A 452 -12.15 32.33 23.87
C LEU A 452 -11.66 31.83 25.24
N THR A 453 -10.68 32.49 25.85
CA THR A 453 -9.98 31.95 27.02
C THR A 453 -10.40 32.66 28.32
N PRO A 454 -10.97 31.95 29.32
CA PRO A 454 -11.34 32.53 30.62
C PRO A 454 -10.16 33.14 31.37
N HIS A 455 -8.95 32.65 31.11
CA HIS A 455 -7.72 33.06 31.78
C HIS A 455 -7.28 34.49 31.44
N TRP A 456 -7.61 35.01 30.25
CA TRP A 456 -7.39 36.42 29.94
C TRP A 456 -8.38 37.30 30.73
N ALA A 457 -9.67 36.93 30.73
CA ALA A 457 -10.70 37.64 31.47
C ALA A 457 -10.39 37.68 32.99
N ALA A 458 -9.87 36.58 33.54
CA ALA A 458 -9.44 36.52 34.95
C ALA A 458 -8.15 37.29 35.24
N ALA A 459 -7.26 37.45 34.24
CA ALA A 459 -6.00 38.15 34.42
C ALA A 459 -6.13 39.67 34.20
N ALA A 460 -7.04 40.15 33.35
CA ALA A 460 -7.19 41.55 32.99
C ALA A 460 -7.75 42.40 34.16
N LYS A 461 -7.18 43.58 34.40
CA LYS A 461 -7.71 44.55 35.38
C LYS A 461 -8.76 45.48 34.72
N PRO A 462 -9.72 46.04 35.48
CA PRO A 462 -10.63 47.06 34.97
C PRO A 462 -9.86 48.25 34.34
N GLY A 463 -10.23 48.63 33.11
CA GLY A 463 -9.56 49.70 32.34
C GLY A 463 -8.20 49.33 31.73
N GLU A 464 -7.80 48.05 31.77
CA GLU A 464 -6.59 47.55 31.13
C GLU A 464 -6.90 46.98 29.74
N HIS A 465 -6.22 47.48 28.70
CA HIS A 465 -6.45 47.05 27.32
C HIS A 465 -5.22 46.33 26.76
N ALA A 466 -5.45 45.27 25.98
CA ALA A 466 -4.39 44.60 25.23
C ALA A 466 -3.92 45.49 24.07
N ARG A 467 -2.61 45.76 24.02
CA ARG A 467 -1.95 46.55 22.96
C ARG A 467 -1.29 45.68 21.91
N GLU A 468 -0.71 44.55 22.32
CA GLU A 468 -0.08 43.63 21.38
C GLU A 468 -0.11 42.21 21.91
N THR A 469 -0.13 41.22 21.02
CA THR A 469 -0.01 39.82 21.41
C THR A 469 0.85 39.05 20.41
N TRP A 470 1.71 38.19 20.93
CA TRP A 470 2.56 37.37 20.09
C TRP A 470 2.87 36.05 20.76
N MET A 471 3.20 35.08 19.91
CA MET A 471 3.69 33.80 20.35
C MET A 471 5.22 33.86 20.42
N MET A 472 5.78 33.45 21.55
CA MET A 472 7.22 33.33 21.74
C MET A 472 7.57 31.88 22.07
N ARG A 473 8.46 31.29 21.27
CA ARG A 473 8.83 29.88 21.38
C ARG A 473 10.29 29.73 21.82
N ASP A 474 10.51 29.28 23.04
CA ASP A 474 11.85 28.91 23.53
C ASP A 474 11.99 27.38 23.53
N GLY A 475 12.62 26.83 22.48
CA GLY A 475 12.65 25.40 22.22
C GLY A 475 11.25 24.82 22.00
N MET A 476 10.71 24.12 23.00
CA MET A 476 9.36 23.51 22.98
C MET A 476 8.36 24.24 23.88
N ARG A 477 8.80 25.24 24.66
CA ARG A 477 7.91 26.08 25.46
C ARG A 477 7.32 27.16 24.55
N VAL A 478 6.00 27.07 24.33
CA VAL A 478 5.25 28.09 23.63
C VAL A 478 4.59 28.98 24.68
N ARG A 479 4.92 30.26 24.65
CA ARG A 479 4.31 31.28 25.50
C ARG A 479 3.50 32.22 24.64
N TRP A 480 2.25 32.44 25.04
CA TRP A 480 1.47 33.56 24.53
C TRP A 480 1.79 34.77 25.38
N MET A 481 2.36 35.77 24.73
CA MET A 481 2.69 37.05 25.34
C MET A 481 1.55 38.02 25.04
N VAL A 482 1.11 38.74 26.08
CA VAL A 482 0.12 39.81 25.96
C VAL A 482 0.71 41.07 26.57
N LEU A 483 0.99 42.04 25.74
CA LEU A 483 1.35 43.38 26.17
C LEU A 483 0.07 44.19 26.36
N THR A 484 -0.16 44.67 27.57
CA THR A 484 -1.27 45.56 27.90
C THR A 484 -0.81 47.01 28.00
N SER A 485 -1.74 47.93 28.25
CA SER A 485 -1.42 49.32 28.59
C SER A 485 -0.54 49.47 29.82
N ARG A 486 -0.49 48.47 30.72
CA ARG A 486 0.18 48.54 32.04
C ARG A 486 1.31 47.52 32.21
N ARG A 487 1.19 46.30 31.65
CA ARG A 487 2.07 45.16 31.95
C ARG A 487 2.20 44.20 30.78
N LEU A 488 3.23 43.36 30.86
CA LEU A 488 3.46 42.21 30.03
C LEU A 488 2.99 40.95 30.79
N LEU A 489 2.11 40.17 30.18
CA LEU A 489 1.65 38.90 30.70
C LEU A 489 2.21 37.78 29.82
N ALA A 490 2.70 36.71 30.44
CA ALA A 490 3.06 35.47 29.75
C ALA A 490 2.11 34.36 30.17
N PHE A 491 1.44 33.77 29.19
CA PHE A 491 0.61 32.60 29.36
C PHE A 491 1.35 31.40 28.80
N ARG A 492 1.45 30.33 29.60
CA ARG A 492 1.97 29.06 29.11
C ARG A 492 0.93 28.47 28.16
N SER A 493 1.33 28.15 26.94
CA SER A 493 0.48 27.53 25.94
C SER A 493 0.83 26.05 25.76
N PRO A 494 0.38 25.15 26.63
CA PRO A 494 0.56 23.72 26.37
C PRO A 494 -0.26 23.29 25.14
N PRO A 495 0.16 22.26 24.40
CA PRO A 495 -0.59 21.72 23.26
C PRO A 495 -2.02 21.23 23.62
N SER A 496 -2.31 21.04 24.91
CA SER A 496 -3.57 20.53 25.48
C SER A 496 -4.62 21.60 25.79
N GLY A 497 -4.37 22.88 25.49
CA GLY A 497 -5.40 23.94 25.49
C GLY A 497 -5.71 24.62 26.83
N THR A 498 -5.35 24.05 27.98
CA THR A 498 -5.45 24.75 29.28
C THR A 498 -4.25 25.67 29.49
N GLN A 499 -4.43 26.93 29.10
CA GLN A 499 -3.38 27.95 29.21
C GLN A 499 -3.43 28.62 30.59
N ALA A 500 -2.33 28.59 31.33
CA ALA A 500 -2.23 29.23 32.64
C ALA A 500 -1.37 30.49 32.55
N LEU A 501 -1.69 31.52 33.34
CA LEU A 501 -0.81 32.67 33.53
C LEU A 501 0.49 32.17 34.18
N GLU A 502 1.59 32.22 33.44
CA GLU A 502 2.91 31.76 33.90
C GLU A 502 3.61 32.90 34.65
N ALA A 503 3.48 34.14 34.17
CA ALA A 503 4.13 35.29 34.76
C ALA A 503 3.51 36.63 34.35
N ARG A 504 3.75 37.65 35.16
CA ARG A 504 3.30 39.03 34.98
C ARG A 504 4.45 39.99 35.30
N TRP A 505 4.67 40.98 34.44
CA TRP A 505 5.69 42.00 34.65
C TRP A 505 5.18 43.39 34.26
N TYR A 506 5.39 44.38 35.10
CA TYR A 506 5.06 45.77 34.75
C TYR A 506 6.00 46.31 33.68
N ARG A 507 5.52 47.22 32.82
CA ARG A 507 6.34 47.81 31.75
C ARG A 507 7.58 48.54 32.27
N ALA A 508 7.48 49.20 33.43
CA ALA A 508 8.60 49.89 34.07
C ALA A 508 9.72 48.93 34.52
N GLY A 509 9.42 47.62 34.63
CA GLY A 509 10.38 46.58 34.94
C GLY A 509 11.12 46.01 33.73
N ILE A 510 10.86 46.48 32.51
CA ILE A 510 11.55 46.01 31.30
C ILE A 510 12.78 46.88 31.05
N GLU A 511 13.98 46.30 31.15
CA GLU A 511 15.25 47.00 31.05
C GLU A 511 15.69 47.18 29.58
N ARG A 512 15.59 46.10 28.79
CA ARG A 512 16.04 46.11 27.38
C ARG A 512 15.34 45.04 26.56
N VAL A 513 14.95 45.38 25.34
CA VAL A 513 14.44 44.41 24.34
C VAL A 513 15.36 44.44 23.13
N ARG A 514 15.72 43.26 22.58
CA ARG A 514 16.54 43.16 21.37
C ARG A 514 16.15 41.97 20.50
N LEU A 515 16.35 42.12 19.19
CA LEU A 515 16.30 41.02 18.23
C LEU A 515 17.71 40.44 18.06
N VAL A 516 17.84 39.12 18.15
CA VAL A 516 19.13 38.43 18.15
C VAL A 516 19.40 37.84 16.76
N SER A 517 20.52 38.25 16.16
CA SER A 517 20.97 37.70 14.87
C SER A 517 21.31 36.21 14.99
N ARG A 518 20.92 35.41 13.99
CA ARG A 518 21.16 33.96 13.90
C ARG A 518 22.61 33.57 14.16
N LYS A 519 23.58 34.40 13.75
CA LYS A 519 25.02 34.14 13.94
C LYS A 519 25.45 34.14 15.41
N ARG A 520 24.68 34.77 16.29
CA ARG A 520 24.95 34.90 17.73
C ARG A 520 24.19 33.88 18.59
N LEU A 521 23.46 32.94 17.97
CA LEU A 521 22.70 31.90 18.67
C LEU A 521 23.54 30.62 18.88
N PRO A 522 23.30 29.85 19.96
CA PRO A 522 23.89 28.53 20.16
C PRO A 522 23.60 27.58 18.98
N THR A 523 24.46 26.58 18.75
CA THR A 523 24.40 25.68 17.58
C THR A 523 23.05 24.95 17.47
N TRP A 524 22.51 24.47 18.59
CA TRP A 524 21.20 23.81 18.63
C TRP A 524 20.04 24.78 18.28
N THR A 525 20.08 26.00 18.81
CA THR A 525 19.08 27.05 18.52
C THR A 525 19.18 27.53 17.07
N ARG A 526 20.39 27.57 16.50
CA ARG A 526 20.62 27.83 15.07
C ARG A 526 19.98 26.78 14.18
N LEU A 527 20.00 25.52 14.59
CA LEU A 527 19.40 24.40 13.87
C LEU A 527 17.86 24.49 13.93
N GLN A 528 17.29 24.79 15.09
CA GLN A 528 15.85 25.05 15.25
C GLN A 528 15.37 26.23 14.39
N HIS A 529 16.15 27.31 14.32
CA HIS A 529 15.90 28.47 13.46
C HIS A 529 16.01 28.14 11.95
N THR A 530 16.63 27.01 11.57
CA THR A 530 16.64 26.56 10.18
C THR A 530 15.26 26.10 9.74
N PHE A 531 14.53 25.39 10.62
CA PHE A 531 13.28 24.69 10.31
C PHE A 531 12.01 25.40 10.79
N ALA A 532 12.13 26.50 11.55
CA ALA A 532 11.00 27.29 12.01
C ALA A 532 11.04 28.72 11.44
N PRO A 533 9.92 29.25 10.93
CA PRO A 533 9.82 30.65 10.52
C PRO A 533 9.91 31.57 11.75
N GLY A 534 10.67 32.68 11.67
CA GLY A 534 10.68 33.71 12.71
C GLY A 534 12.01 34.40 12.97
N VAL A 535 12.02 35.24 14.01
CA VAL A 535 13.17 35.99 14.53
C VAL A 535 13.31 35.72 16.02
N TRP A 536 14.54 35.54 16.51
CA TRP A 536 14.79 35.34 17.93
C TRP A 536 14.73 36.68 18.67
N MET A 537 13.89 36.78 19.69
CA MET A 537 13.73 37.96 20.54
C MET A 537 14.23 37.68 21.96
N GLN A 538 14.81 38.70 22.59
CA GLN A 538 15.24 38.67 23.98
C GLN A 538 14.77 39.94 24.71
N ILE A 539 14.02 39.74 25.79
CA ILE A 539 13.50 40.76 26.70
C ILE A 539 14.21 40.57 28.04
N ARG A 540 14.97 41.57 28.47
CA ARG A 540 15.65 41.60 29.76
C ARG A 540 14.87 42.46 30.73
N MET A 541 14.62 41.92 31.90
CA MET A 541 13.86 42.54 32.99
C MET A 541 14.83 43.17 34.01
N ALA A 542 14.36 44.16 34.76
CA ALA A 542 15.12 44.87 35.78
C ALA A 542 15.50 43.99 36.99
N ASP A 543 14.78 42.88 37.20
CA ASP A 543 15.10 41.85 38.20
C ASP A 543 16.21 40.87 37.73
N GLY A 544 16.84 41.16 36.58
CA GLY A 544 17.89 40.33 35.98
C GLY A 544 17.38 39.13 35.18
N ARG A 545 16.06 38.87 35.15
CA ARG A 545 15.48 37.77 34.37
C ARG A 545 15.52 38.07 32.88
N ILE A 546 15.74 37.03 32.09
CA ILE A 546 15.80 37.10 30.63
C ILE A 546 14.72 36.20 30.04
N LEU A 547 13.80 36.81 29.30
CA LEU A 547 12.76 36.13 28.56
C LEU A 547 13.16 36.11 27.08
N GLN A 548 13.39 34.93 26.51
CA GLN A 548 13.88 34.79 25.14
C GLN A 548 13.11 33.72 24.38
N GLY A 549 13.08 33.83 23.06
CA GLY A 549 12.50 32.82 22.19
C GLY A 549 12.26 33.29 20.75
N LEU A 550 11.88 32.36 19.89
CA LEU A 550 11.52 32.60 18.50
C LEU A 550 10.12 33.23 18.40
N VAL A 551 10.04 34.38 17.76
CA VAL A 551 8.79 35.04 17.36
C VAL A 551 8.52 34.70 15.89
N PRO A 552 7.41 34.02 15.54
CA PRO A 552 7.21 33.47 14.19
C PRO A 552 7.08 34.50 13.05
N SER A 553 6.80 35.76 13.38
CA SER A 553 6.62 36.88 12.45
C SER A 553 7.67 37.95 12.73
N GLN A 554 8.48 38.28 11.71
CA GLN A 554 9.48 39.36 11.84
C GLN A 554 8.80 40.72 12.07
N VAL A 555 7.69 40.97 11.37
CA VAL A 555 6.89 42.21 11.48
C VAL A 555 6.37 42.41 12.89
N THR A 556 5.88 41.34 13.54
CA THR A 556 5.41 41.39 14.93
C THR A 556 6.56 41.65 15.89
N ALA A 557 7.71 41.01 15.65
CA ALA A 557 8.89 41.14 16.50
C ALA A 557 9.43 42.59 16.50
N GLU A 558 9.48 43.24 15.34
CA GLU A 558 9.90 44.64 15.18
C GLU A 558 8.91 45.61 15.82
N ARG A 559 7.60 45.34 15.70
CA ARG A 559 6.55 46.16 16.32
C ARG A 559 6.55 46.07 17.84
N VAL A 560 6.72 44.87 18.40
CA VAL A 560 6.86 44.65 19.85
C VAL A 560 8.10 45.35 20.39
N LEU A 561 9.22 45.30 19.66
CA LEU A 561 10.44 46.03 20.00
C LEU A 561 10.17 47.54 20.12
N HIS A 562 9.41 48.12 19.18
CA HIS A 562 9.03 49.53 19.20
C HIS A 562 8.11 49.88 20.39
N HIS A 563 7.09 49.06 20.67
CA HIS A 563 6.16 49.29 21.78
C HIS A 563 6.80 49.17 23.18
N LEU A 564 7.78 48.28 23.34
CA LEU A 564 8.46 48.06 24.61
C LEU A 564 9.69 48.97 24.82
N GLY A 565 10.16 49.67 23.77
CA GLY A 565 11.30 50.59 23.84
C GLY A 565 11.02 51.97 24.45
N ILE A 566 9.76 52.28 24.82
CA ILE A 566 9.36 53.56 25.43
C ILE A 566 9.23 53.38 26.96
N PRO A 567 10.01 54.10 27.80
CA PRO A 567 9.99 53.95 29.26
C PRO A 567 8.64 54.37 29.85
N ALA A 568 8.12 53.58 30.80
CA ALA A 568 6.89 53.89 31.53
C ALA A 568 7.23 54.39 32.94
N ALA A 569 6.77 55.59 33.29
CA ALA A 569 6.87 56.16 34.62
C ALA A 569 5.84 55.50 35.55
N GLN A 570 6.29 54.58 36.40
CA GLN A 570 5.80 54.26 37.77
C GLN A 570 6.24 52.83 38.15
N ARG A 571 6.84 52.70 39.34
CA ARG A 571 7.25 51.43 39.95
C ARG A 571 6.28 51.07 41.08
N GLU A 572 5.75 49.86 41.06
CA GLU A 572 5.14 49.17 42.20
C GLU A 572 5.64 47.72 42.23
N GLU A 573 5.76 47.16 43.44
CA GLU A 573 6.41 45.89 43.76
C GLU A 573 5.72 44.63 43.21
N VAL A 574 6.52 43.57 43.06
CA VAL A 574 6.18 42.29 42.40
C VAL A 574 6.11 41.16 43.44
N GLU A 575 4.97 40.47 43.50
CA GLU A 575 4.79 39.27 44.34
C GLU A 575 4.90 37.97 43.49
N PRO A 576 5.83 37.05 43.81
CA PRO A 576 6.03 35.79 43.08
C PRO A 576 5.15 34.66 43.64
N LEU A 577 4.63 33.80 42.76
CA LEU A 577 3.92 32.57 43.13
C LEU A 577 4.77 31.34 42.78
N ALA A 578 4.92 30.43 43.76
CA ALA A 578 5.65 29.17 43.61
C ALA A 578 4.82 28.13 42.84
N LEU A 579 5.49 27.30 42.04
CA LEU A 579 4.90 26.20 41.26
C LEU A 579 5.44 24.86 41.79
N ASP A 580 4.55 24.04 42.35
CA ASP A 580 4.82 22.61 42.56
C ASP A 580 4.65 21.83 41.24
N THR A 581 5.59 20.93 40.96
CA THR A 581 5.39 19.88 39.96
C THR A 581 6.07 18.57 40.38
N LEU A 582 5.27 17.57 40.71
CA LEU A 582 5.63 16.15 40.55
C LEU A 582 5.29 15.75 39.10
N GLN A 583 6.27 15.27 38.31
CA GLN A 583 6.04 14.75 36.96
C GLN A 583 6.77 13.42 36.71
N ALA A 584 6.05 12.50 36.06
CA ALA A 584 6.51 11.20 35.59
C ALA A 584 7.75 11.28 34.65
N PRO A 585 8.58 10.23 34.57
CA PRO A 585 9.79 10.24 33.75
C PRO A 585 9.50 10.39 32.25
N GLY A 586 10.14 11.35 31.60
CA GLY A 586 9.82 11.77 30.22
C GLY A 586 10.19 10.81 29.08
N TRP A 587 10.61 9.57 29.37
CA TRP A 587 10.92 8.54 28.36
C TRP A 587 9.73 7.62 28.07
N VAL A 588 8.78 7.49 28.99
CA VAL A 588 7.68 6.52 28.84
C VAL A 588 6.77 6.82 27.64
N PRO A 589 6.39 8.07 27.32
CA PRO A 589 5.61 8.36 26.12
C PRO A 589 6.36 8.02 24.81
N ALA A 590 7.68 8.22 24.77
CA ALA A 590 8.48 7.87 23.59
C ALA A 590 8.52 6.36 23.38
N LEU A 591 8.64 5.60 24.47
CA LEU A 591 8.64 4.15 24.43
C LEU A 591 7.26 3.60 24.01
N LEU A 592 6.16 4.16 24.54
CA LEU A 592 4.81 3.79 24.10
C LEU A 592 4.60 4.02 22.60
N SER A 593 5.04 5.17 22.06
CA SER A 593 4.93 5.45 20.62
C SER A 593 5.90 4.66 19.75
N GLY A 594 7.01 4.17 20.32
CA GLY A 594 7.93 3.24 19.65
C GLY A 594 7.34 1.85 19.46
N ILE A 595 6.48 1.39 20.39
CA ILE A 595 5.76 0.12 20.27
C ILE A 595 4.51 0.30 19.40
N VAL A 596 3.65 1.26 19.75
CA VAL A 596 2.40 1.55 19.03
C VAL A 596 2.40 3.03 18.61
N PRO A 597 2.60 3.35 17.32
CA PRO A 597 2.61 4.73 16.85
C PRO A 597 1.37 5.49 17.26
N GLY A 598 1.56 6.64 17.90
CA GLY A 598 0.47 7.47 18.41
C GLY A 598 0.13 7.27 19.89
N ALA A 599 0.56 6.19 20.55
CA ALA A 599 0.21 5.92 21.96
C ALA A 599 0.82 6.94 22.94
N GLY A 600 2.07 7.33 22.74
CA GLY A 600 2.71 8.42 23.49
C GLY A 600 2.06 9.79 23.24
N GLN A 601 1.65 10.06 22.00
CA GLN A 601 0.86 11.25 21.68
C GLN A 601 -0.50 11.21 22.39
N TRP A 602 -1.14 10.05 22.46
CA TRP A 602 -2.42 9.86 23.15
C TRP A 602 -2.28 10.12 24.65
N TRP A 603 -1.22 9.61 25.27
CA TRP A 603 -0.90 9.86 26.68
C TRP A 603 -0.57 11.34 26.94
N GLN A 604 0.09 12.00 26.00
CA GLN A 604 0.31 13.45 26.01
C GLN A 604 -0.97 14.26 25.65
N HIS A 605 -2.12 13.60 25.53
CA HIS A 605 -3.42 14.17 25.14
C HIS A 605 -3.44 14.82 23.74
N ARG A 606 -2.52 14.45 22.85
CA ARG A 606 -2.39 14.91 21.46
C ARG A 606 -3.16 13.99 20.49
N ARG A 607 -4.47 13.85 20.72
CA ARG A 607 -5.35 12.83 20.07
C ARG A 607 -5.35 12.87 18.54
N ALA A 608 -5.33 14.05 17.91
CA ALA A 608 -5.32 14.15 16.44
C ALA A 608 -4.03 13.63 15.81
N GLN A 609 -2.88 13.88 16.46
CA GLN A 609 -1.58 13.38 16.00
C GLN A 609 -1.42 11.89 16.33
N ALA A 610 -1.94 11.46 17.48
CA ALA A 610 -2.04 10.04 17.83
C ALA A 610 -2.80 9.25 16.76
N LEU A 611 -3.98 9.74 16.36
CA LEU A 611 -4.81 9.07 15.36
C LEU A 611 -4.11 9.01 13.99
N LEU A 612 -3.42 10.08 13.59
CA LEU A 612 -2.71 10.13 12.29
C LEU A 612 -1.58 9.11 12.21
N PHE A 613 -0.74 9.03 13.25
CA PHE A 613 0.33 8.02 13.31
C PHE A 613 -0.23 6.60 13.39
N PHE A 614 -1.26 6.39 14.21
CA PHE A 614 -1.86 5.07 14.40
C PHE A 614 -2.55 4.56 13.12
N VAL A 615 -3.37 5.38 12.46
CA VAL A 615 -4.12 4.96 11.26
C VAL A 615 -3.18 4.62 10.12
N PHE A 616 -2.14 5.44 9.88
CA PHE A 616 -1.15 5.15 8.84
C PHE A 616 -0.43 3.82 9.12
N TRP A 617 0.03 3.62 10.37
CA TRP A 617 0.69 2.39 10.79
C TRP A 617 -0.24 1.17 10.67
N ALA A 618 -1.48 1.26 11.16
CA ALA A 618 -2.44 0.18 11.15
C ALA A 618 -2.85 -0.24 9.72
N VAL A 619 -3.11 0.73 8.84
CA VAL A 619 -3.43 0.45 7.44
C VAL A 619 -2.25 -0.23 6.74
N TRP A 620 -1.02 0.24 6.95
CA TRP A 620 0.17 -0.38 6.35
C TRP A 620 0.39 -1.81 6.88
N LEU A 621 0.26 -1.98 8.19
CA LEU A 621 0.43 -3.27 8.85
C LEU A 621 -0.57 -4.29 8.28
N VAL A 622 -1.85 -3.92 8.14
CA VAL A 622 -2.90 -4.82 7.65
C VAL A 622 -2.80 -5.04 6.14
N ALA A 623 -2.54 -4.00 5.36
CA ALA A 623 -2.57 -4.09 3.89
C ALA A 623 -1.29 -4.65 3.28
N VAL A 624 -0.14 -4.55 3.96
CA VAL A 624 1.17 -4.91 3.41
C VAL A 624 1.92 -5.88 4.33
N SER A 625 2.19 -5.48 5.57
CA SER A 625 3.08 -6.26 6.45
C SER A 625 2.50 -7.62 6.83
N LEU A 626 1.20 -7.68 7.13
CA LEU A 626 0.51 -8.90 7.54
C LEU A 626 0.40 -9.90 6.37
N PRO A 627 -0.02 -9.51 5.14
CA PRO A 627 0.03 -10.41 3.98
C PRO A 627 1.42 -10.98 3.70
N VAL A 628 2.47 -10.15 3.76
CA VAL A 628 3.86 -10.61 3.57
C VAL A 628 4.29 -11.57 4.69
N GLY A 629 3.97 -11.24 5.95
CA GLY A 629 4.27 -12.12 7.08
C GLY A 629 3.52 -13.45 7.03
N LEU A 630 2.25 -13.44 6.62
CA LEU A 630 1.45 -14.66 6.41
C LEU A 630 2.00 -15.49 5.26
N ALA A 631 2.34 -14.86 4.13
CA ALA A 631 2.96 -15.55 3.00
C ALA A 631 4.30 -16.21 3.38
N PHE A 632 5.09 -15.55 4.24
CA PHE A 632 6.33 -16.12 4.79
C PHE A 632 6.05 -17.32 5.71
N TRP A 633 5.11 -17.14 6.65
CA TRP A 633 4.76 -18.16 7.63
C TRP A 633 4.20 -19.42 6.97
N HIS A 634 3.30 -19.23 6.00
CA HIS A 634 2.71 -20.33 5.23
C HIS A 634 3.62 -20.87 4.13
N ARG A 635 4.80 -20.27 3.91
CA ARG A 635 5.74 -20.61 2.81
C ARG A 635 5.06 -20.69 1.44
N SER A 636 3.99 -19.92 1.25
CA SER A 636 3.16 -20.00 0.05
C SER A 636 3.81 -19.37 -1.18
N THR A 637 4.76 -18.46 -0.97
CA THR A 637 5.49 -17.72 -2.02
C THR A 637 6.86 -17.30 -1.52
N GLU A 638 7.86 -17.25 -2.40
CA GLU A 638 9.16 -16.66 -2.08
C GLU A 638 9.03 -15.13 -1.95
N ILE A 639 9.48 -14.56 -0.84
CA ILE A 639 9.37 -13.11 -0.58
C ILE A 639 10.72 -12.48 -0.86
N GLY A 640 10.80 -11.78 -1.99
CA GLY A 640 11.97 -11.00 -2.35
C GLY A 640 12.35 -9.97 -1.28
N THR A 641 13.64 -9.64 -1.20
CA THR A 641 14.20 -8.66 -0.25
C THR A 641 13.48 -7.30 -0.31
N SER A 642 13.05 -6.88 -1.50
CA SER A 642 12.30 -5.63 -1.71
C SER A 642 10.91 -5.66 -1.05
N ALA A 643 10.22 -6.80 -1.05
CA ALA A 643 8.92 -6.97 -0.40
C ALA A 643 9.08 -6.93 1.13
N TRP A 644 10.14 -7.55 1.67
CA TRP A 644 10.50 -7.44 3.09
C TRP A 644 10.79 -6.01 3.50
N VAL A 645 11.60 -5.29 2.72
CA VAL A 645 11.92 -3.88 2.97
C VAL A 645 10.65 -3.03 2.95
N MET A 646 9.75 -3.23 1.98
CA MET A 646 8.46 -2.51 1.93
C MET A 646 7.50 -2.88 3.07
N ALA A 647 7.50 -4.14 3.51
CA ALA A 647 6.67 -4.60 4.61
C ALA A 647 7.14 -4.05 5.96
N LEU A 648 8.46 -3.94 6.18
CA LEU A 648 9.05 -3.64 7.49
C LEU A 648 9.43 -2.16 7.65
N MET A 649 9.97 -1.51 6.63
CA MET A 649 10.52 -0.16 6.78
C MET A 649 9.47 0.90 7.13
N PRO A 650 8.34 1.05 6.41
CA PRO A 650 7.36 2.09 6.70
C PRO A 650 6.78 2.04 8.12
N PRO A 651 6.40 0.88 8.70
CA PRO A 651 5.93 0.84 10.09
C PRO A 651 7.05 1.18 11.09
N LEU A 652 8.28 0.70 10.88
CA LEU A 652 9.43 1.05 11.72
C LEU A 652 9.76 2.55 11.67
N TRP A 653 9.73 3.15 10.49
CA TRP A 653 9.89 4.60 10.32
C TRP A 653 8.77 5.38 11.01
N THR A 654 7.53 4.90 10.93
CA THR A 654 6.39 5.54 11.60
C THR A 654 6.52 5.46 13.12
N GLN A 655 6.96 4.31 13.66
CA GLN A 655 7.28 4.11 15.08
C GLN A 655 8.42 5.03 15.53
N ALA A 656 9.51 5.11 14.75
CA ALA A 656 10.64 5.97 15.06
C ALA A 656 10.23 7.46 15.05
N LEU A 657 9.45 7.89 14.06
CA LEU A 657 8.94 9.26 13.96
C LEU A 657 7.95 9.58 15.09
N ALA A 658 7.04 8.67 15.42
CA ALA A 658 6.10 8.85 16.52
C ALA A 658 6.82 8.85 17.88
N GLY A 659 7.80 7.96 18.09
CA GLY A 659 8.62 7.92 19.30
C GLY A 659 9.48 9.17 19.46
N LEU A 660 10.13 9.60 18.38
CA LEU A 660 10.91 10.85 18.33
C LEU A 660 10.02 12.06 18.58
N ASP A 661 8.84 12.14 17.95
CA ASP A 661 7.88 13.21 18.21
C ASP A 661 7.42 13.21 19.67
N ALA A 662 7.07 12.05 20.26
CA ALA A 662 6.70 11.96 21.66
C ALA A 662 7.86 12.34 22.61
N TRP A 663 9.10 11.97 22.27
CA TRP A 663 10.30 12.34 23.03
C TRP A 663 10.61 13.83 22.95
N ILE A 664 10.58 14.41 21.76
CA ILE A 664 10.81 15.84 21.54
C ILE A 664 9.77 16.66 22.28
N GLN A 665 8.54 16.16 22.34
CA GLN A 665 7.38 16.83 22.93
C GLN A 665 7.20 16.49 24.43
N ARG A 666 8.17 15.80 25.05
CA ARG A 666 8.14 15.51 26.49
C ARG A 666 8.24 16.79 27.33
N PRO A 667 7.57 16.85 28.50
CA PRO A 667 7.87 17.87 29.49
C PRO A 667 9.34 17.75 29.93
N ARG A 668 10.16 18.79 29.74
CA ARG A 668 11.51 18.83 30.32
C ARG A 668 11.40 19.27 31.78
N ARG A 669 11.98 18.47 32.69
CA ARG A 669 12.21 18.85 34.09
C ARG A 669 12.90 20.21 34.11
N ALA A 670 12.37 21.13 34.92
CA ALA A 670 12.98 22.45 35.15
C ALA A 670 14.21 22.29 36.03
#